data_AF-A0A3M7BSS0-F1
#
_entry.id   AF-A0A3M7BSS0-F1
#
_cell.length_a   1.000
_cell.length_b   1.000
_cell.length_c   1.000
_cell.angle_alpha   90.00
_cell.angle_beta   90.00
_cell.angle_gamma   90.00
#
_symmetry.space_group_name_H-M   'P 1'
#
loop_
_entity.id
_entity.type
_entity.pdbx_description
1 polymer ?
#
loop_
_entity_poly.entity_id
_entity_poly.type
_entity_poly.pdbx_seq_one_letter_code
_entity_poly.pdbx_strand_id
1 'polypeptide(L)'
;MLSLKDILAMSSPMRLATIALLLAQPGVSQTYTDCNPLQSFNCPPDAALGQSIGVDFANGQSDQFSATGNPTYDSNGVSLSVAQQGDAPTLISDWYIMFGRVEITMKSAPGKGIVSSVVLQSNDLDEIDWEWVGTATQQVQSNYFGKGQTGSYNRAALHDAPDCQNTWHKYTIDWTSDEIVWQIDGTTVRALKAEDSLGPYPQTPMQVKFGIWAGGDPSNPQGTIDWAGGVTDYTAGPYTMLVDSISVTDYSTGSEYTWGDQSGTWSSIRSKGGEINGNIGADTIASGNAPAVTTAAAGSNVEPYSGTHASCSTCSSPGIGGWTVSASSEPSVTNTDYPGLPSGWTVSSSGKVIPPSAAPSTSHSALSASSPAVSQVASSSDSGYKSITSFNDPISLPTSPGVGATATSHASSVGSSPSVDIAASFTTQIQAAAVNAEAVTTSSHGVVFLQTTDVGTLASGTAHNGGLPRAESLDTLWIDRNVKINYRIAESVGETQYVQNVLMKADHDHESAYGSSSSNTSWSSRIVENAVERTYDTLFNKNFVPWKFHPRFSDFEPELGDDSTYVKSITLQQNTSDPASIAKPTTGSVDESYTVDMSAKGEVTITAGSSIGLSYGLTTFTQLFYKCSTGEGVYTTLAPVHITDSPMFPWRGLNIDTSRTFKPMQDMYAMIDSMAFNKMNRLHWHVTDAQAWPLEIPSMPELADEGAYTSFQKYSAEDVKALQEYGALVGVEVVMEIDNPGHTSSIAFSHPNLIAAFNVQPDWNTYAAEPPSGTLKLNSTAVYDFLEKLFDDLLPRLKPLTSYFHLGGDEVNMNAYNLDDTVESNLSSVLQPLMQKYMDRNMDQIESAGFTPLVWEEMLLEWNLTLPEDTIVQSWQSDEALAEIVSKGYRGLAGNYNYWYLDCGKGQWLNFYQGESSQQYWPYLDYCDPFKNWRLMYSYDPLNGIPENATHLVLGGETHIWSEQTDAVNLEFMVWPRACAAAEVLWSGAKDASGQNRSQITAAPRLSEMRERLVARGVHADAIQMPFCVMNGTQCAL
;
A
#
# COMPACT_ATOMS: atom_id res chain seq x y z
N MET A 1 -30.47 -1.89 15.89
CA MET A 1 -31.43 -2.25 14.81
C MET A 1 -32.84 -2.28 15.39
N LEU A 2 -33.88 -2.10 14.56
CA LEU A 2 -35.28 -2.38 14.94
C LEU A 2 -35.62 -3.83 14.55
N SER A 3 -36.48 -4.51 15.33
CA SER A 3 -36.88 -5.88 15.01
C SER A 3 -38.01 -5.92 13.97
N LEU A 4 -38.19 -7.08 13.34
CA LEU A 4 -39.29 -7.32 12.41
C LEU A 4 -40.69 -7.10 13.05
N LYS A 5 -40.81 -7.24 14.38
CA LYS A 5 -42.05 -6.93 15.13
C LYS A 5 -42.32 -5.43 15.23
N ASP A 6 -41.27 -4.61 15.33
CA ASP A 6 -41.41 -3.16 15.49
C ASP A 6 -41.88 -2.52 14.17
N ILE A 7 -41.31 -2.97 13.04
CA ILE A 7 -41.74 -2.60 11.69
C ILE A 7 -43.23 -2.96 11.47
N LEU A 8 -43.64 -4.13 11.97
CA LEU A 8 -45.04 -4.58 11.91
C LEU A 8 -45.99 -3.86 12.89
N ALA A 9 -45.50 -3.00 13.77
CA ALA A 9 -46.30 -2.19 14.70
C ALA A 9 -46.57 -0.74 14.21
N MET A 10 -45.78 -0.21 13.26
CA MET A 10 -45.90 1.17 12.79
C MET A 10 -47.19 1.44 11.99
N SER A 11 -47.63 2.71 11.91
CA SER A 11 -48.86 3.09 11.19
C SER A 11 -48.66 3.14 9.66
N SER A 12 -49.72 2.91 8.89
CA SER A 12 -49.65 2.78 7.42
C SER A 12 -48.95 3.92 6.65
N PRO A 13 -49.17 5.23 6.93
CA PRO A 13 -48.43 6.28 6.23
C PRO A 13 -46.94 6.29 6.58
N MET A 14 -46.55 5.81 7.77
CA MET A 14 -45.16 5.68 8.18
C MET A 14 -44.48 4.48 7.50
N ARG A 15 -45.18 3.34 7.36
CA ARG A 15 -44.65 2.18 6.61
C ARG A 15 -44.32 2.52 5.16
N LEU A 16 -45.17 3.31 4.49
CA LEU A 16 -44.91 3.76 3.12
C LEU A 16 -43.67 4.66 3.02
N ALA A 17 -43.43 5.54 4.00
CA ALA A 17 -42.21 6.34 4.04
C ALA A 17 -40.95 5.47 4.27
N THR A 18 -40.99 4.51 5.21
CA THR A 18 -39.85 3.63 5.49
C THR A 18 -39.53 2.66 4.34
N ILE A 19 -40.54 2.25 3.56
CA ILE A 19 -40.33 1.43 2.35
C ILE A 19 -39.86 2.28 1.16
N ALA A 20 -40.35 3.52 1.01
CA ALA A 20 -39.91 4.41 -0.07
C ALA A 20 -38.44 4.86 0.08
N LEU A 21 -37.93 5.01 1.32
CA LEU A 21 -36.51 5.32 1.57
C LEU A 21 -35.54 4.14 1.30
N LEU A 22 -36.04 2.95 0.95
CA LEU A 22 -35.24 1.78 0.58
C LEU A 22 -35.14 1.54 -0.94
N LEU A 23 -35.75 2.40 -1.76
CA LEU A 23 -35.81 2.27 -3.23
C LEU A 23 -35.46 3.57 -3.98
N ALA A 24 -34.74 4.48 -3.32
CA ALA A 24 -34.16 5.68 -3.93
C ALA A 24 -32.63 5.60 -3.84
N GLN A 25 -32.02 4.71 -4.63
CA GLN A 25 -30.58 4.79 -4.89
C GLN A 25 -30.32 6.07 -5.71
N PRO A 26 -29.24 6.83 -5.42
CA PRO A 26 -28.72 7.78 -6.40
C PRO A 26 -28.26 7.01 -7.64
N GLY A 27 -28.14 7.67 -8.79
CA GLY A 27 -27.69 7.04 -10.04
C GLY A 27 -26.25 6.57 -9.94
N VAL A 28 -26.05 5.31 -9.54
CA VAL A 28 -24.73 4.69 -9.43
C VAL A 28 -24.20 4.38 -10.83
N SER A 29 -22.90 4.56 -11.04
CA SER A 29 -22.22 4.07 -12.24
C SER A 29 -22.37 2.56 -12.39
N GLN A 30 -22.28 2.07 -13.63
CA GLN A 30 -22.50 0.66 -13.99
C GLN A 30 -21.39 -0.28 -13.49
N THR A 31 -20.27 0.27 -13.04
CA THR A 31 -19.03 -0.42 -12.72
C THR A 31 -18.97 -0.82 -11.23
N TYR A 32 -19.39 -2.04 -10.91
CA TYR A 32 -19.33 -2.63 -9.55
C TYR A 32 -19.37 -4.17 -9.57
N THR A 33 -18.89 -4.79 -8.49
CA THR A 33 -18.96 -6.23 -8.18
C THR A 33 -19.55 -6.43 -6.78
N ASP A 34 -20.25 -7.55 -6.56
CA ASP A 34 -20.73 -7.97 -5.24
C ASP A 34 -19.70 -8.83 -4.48
N CYS A 35 -18.66 -9.36 -5.14
CA CYS A 35 -17.55 -10.10 -4.52
C CYS A 35 -16.34 -10.14 -5.44
N ASN A 36 -15.24 -9.48 -5.07
CA ASN A 36 -14.01 -9.46 -5.86
C ASN A 36 -13.12 -10.69 -5.53
N PRO A 37 -12.81 -11.57 -6.50
CA PRO A 37 -12.05 -12.81 -6.24
C PRO A 37 -10.56 -12.58 -5.95
N LEU A 38 -9.99 -11.41 -6.30
CA LEU A 38 -8.64 -11.02 -5.84
C LEU A 38 -8.61 -10.71 -4.34
N GLN A 39 -9.79 -10.48 -3.74
CA GLN A 39 -9.97 -10.03 -2.36
C GLN A 39 -10.73 -11.06 -1.50
N SER A 40 -11.29 -12.12 -2.10
CA SER A 40 -12.03 -13.17 -1.40
C SER A 40 -11.94 -14.52 -2.12
N PHE A 41 -11.50 -15.56 -1.40
CA PHE A 41 -11.57 -16.95 -1.87
C PHE A 41 -12.99 -17.53 -1.93
N ASN A 42 -13.97 -16.87 -1.30
CA ASN A 42 -15.33 -17.39 -1.10
C ASN A 42 -16.39 -16.75 -2.02
N CYS A 43 -15.97 -16.14 -3.13
CA CYS A 43 -16.93 -15.65 -4.12
C CYS A 43 -17.73 -16.80 -4.75
N PRO A 44 -19.03 -16.61 -5.02
CA PRO A 44 -19.87 -17.64 -5.63
C PRO A 44 -19.37 -17.97 -7.05
N PRO A 45 -19.55 -19.22 -7.53
CA PRO A 45 -19.32 -19.55 -8.94
C PRO A 45 -20.20 -18.71 -9.85
N ASP A 46 -19.59 -18.04 -10.82
CA ASP A 46 -20.30 -17.19 -11.77
C ASP A 46 -20.99 -18.04 -12.82
N ALA A 47 -22.31 -17.90 -12.96
CA ALA A 47 -23.09 -18.67 -13.93
C ALA A 47 -22.59 -18.41 -15.36
N ALA A 48 -22.17 -19.45 -16.07
CA ALA A 48 -21.62 -19.31 -17.41
C ALA A 48 -22.72 -19.34 -18.46
N LEU A 49 -22.55 -18.55 -19.54
CA LEU A 49 -23.42 -18.66 -20.71
C LEU A 49 -23.15 -19.97 -21.48
N GLY A 50 -21.88 -20.33 -21.67
CA GLY A 50 -21.43 -21.61 -22.24
C GLY A 50 -21.75 -21.85 -23.73
N GLN A 51 -22.42 -20.90 -24.39
CA GLN A 51 -23.00 -21.06 -25.73
C GLN A 51 -23.16 -19.71 -26.45
N SER A 52 -23.76 -19.73 -27.65
CA SER A 52 -24.26 -18.54 -28.34
C SER A 52 -25.76 -18.31 -28.09
N ILE A 53 -26.15 -17.07 -27.79
CA ILE A 53 -27.56 -16.63 -27.76
C ILE A 53 -27.75 -15.36 -28.61
N GLY A 54 -28.99 -15.16 -29.05
CA GLY A 54 -29.45 -13.91 -29.66
C GLY A 54 -30.75 -13.47 -29.02
N VAL A 55 -30.83 -12.21 -28.61
CA VAL A 55 -32.00 -11.58 -27.98
C VAL A 55 -32.44 -10.41 -28.86
N ASP A 56 -33.68 -10.49 -29.34
CA ASP A 56 -34.38 -9.44 -30.09
C ASP A 56 -35.42 -8.82 -29.15
N PHE A 57 -35.14 -7.60 -28.69
CA PHE A 57 -35.95 -6.90 -27.68
C PHE A 57 -37.27 -6.35 -28.25
N ALA A 58 -37.48 -6.39 -29.58
CA ALA A 58 -38.77 -6.05 -30.16
C ALA A 58 -39.85 -7.11 -29.87
N ASN A 59 -39.44 -8.29 -29.38
CA ASN A 59 -40.35 -9.31 -28.82
C ASN A 59 -40.71 -9.05 -27.34
N GLY A 60 -40.09 -8.06 -26.69
CA GLY A 60 -40.32 -7.71 -25.29
C GLY A 60 -39.11 -7.98 -24.38
N GLN A 61 -39.38 -8.08 -23.08
CA GLN A 61 -38.37 -8.36 -22.06
C GLN A 61 -37.81 -9.79 -22.21
N SER A 62 -36.48 -9.91 -22.10
CA SER A 62 -35.76 -11.18 -22.09
C SER A 62 -35.71 -11.81 -20.68
N ASP A 63 -35.51 -13.12 -20.62
CA ASP A 63 -35.20 -13.89 -19.40
C ASP A 63 -33.69 -14.16 -19.23
N GLN A 64 -32.86 -13.46 -20.01
CA GLN A 64 -31.38 -13.54 -19.98
C GLN A 64 -30.73 -12.29 -19.36
N PHE A 65 -31.53 -11.27 -19.03
CA PHE A 65 -31.07 -9.98 -18.52
C PHE A 65 -31.97 -9.44 -17.39
N SER A 66 -31.37 -9.19 -16.23
CA SER A 66 -31.96 -8.40 -15.14
C SER A 66 -31.89 -6.90 -15.45
N ALA A 67 -32.90 -6.15 -14.98
CA ALA A 67 -33.04 -4.71 -15.28
C ALA A 67 -33.00 -3.84 -14.02
N THR A 68 -32.27 -2.73 -14.09
CA THR A 68 -32.38 -1.60 -13.14
C THR A 68 -33.18 -0.46 -13.77
N GLY A 69 -33.86 0.33 -12.94
CA GLY A 69 -34.77 1.38 -13.40
C GLY A 69 -36.05 0.81 -14.04
N ASN A 70 -36.56 1.49 -15.08
CA ASN A 70 -37.83 1.14 -15.73
C ASN A 70 -37.68 1.10 -17.27
N PRO A 71 -37.09 0.03 -17.85
CA PRO A 71 -37.06 -0.15 -19.30
C PRO A 71 -38.47 -0.26 -19.90
N THR A 72 -38.66 0.27 -21.11
CA THR A 72 -39.91 0.06 -21.87
C THR A 72 -39.62 -0.59 -23.22
N TYR A 73 -40.39 -1.61 -23.57
CA TYR A 73 -40.20 -2.41 -24.78
C TYR A 73 -41.31 -2.12 -25.80
N ASP A 74 -40.95 -1.87 -27.05
CA ASP A 74 -41.90 -1.80 -28.18
C ASP A 74 -41.29 -2.39 -29.47
N SER A 75 -41.93 -2.18 -30.63
CA SER A 75 -41.48 -2.68 -31.93
C SER A 75 -40.11 -2.16 -32.41
N ASN A 76 -39.46 -1.28 -31.66
CA ASN A 76 -38.11 -0.75 -31.91
C ASN A 76 -37.08 -1.28 -30.90
N GLY A 77 -37.42 -2.31 -30.12
CA GLY A 77 -36.55 -2.87 -29.08
C GLY A 77 -36.82 -2.32 -27.68
N VAL A 78 -35.78 -2.28 -26.86
CA VAL A 78 -35.83 -1.71 -25.50
C VAL A 78 -35.38 -0.25 -25.49
N SER A 79 -36.16 0.59 -24.82
CA SER A 79 -35.84 1.97 -24.51
C SER A 79 -35.37 2.10 -23.06
N LEU A 80 -34.18 2.64 -22.87
CA LEU A 80 -33.60 3.00 -21.57
C LEU A 80 -33.53 4.52 -21.51
N SER A 81 -34.05 5.17 -20.45
CA SER A 81 -34.22 6.63 -20.46
C SER A 81 -33.85 7.33 -19.15
N VAL A 82 -33.12 8.44 -19.26
CA VAL A 82 -32.85 9.41 -18.19
C VAL A 82 -33.87 10.55 -18.30
N ALA A 83 -34.80 10.65 -17.33
CA ALA A 83 -35.83 11.69 -17.27
C ALA A 83 -35.57 12.72 -16.17
N GLN A 84 -34.86 12.33 -15.11
CA GLN A 84 -34.59 13.14 -13.92
C GLN A 84 -33.22 12.79 -13.30
N GLN A 85 -32.80 13.56 -12.29
CA GLN A 85 -31.56 13.34 -11.55
C GLN A 85 -31.56 11.95 -10.88
N GLY A 86 -30.45 11.22 -10.98
CA GLY A 86 -30.31 9.87 -10.45
C GLY A 86 -30.91 8.72 -11.28
N ASP A 87 -31.56 8.98 -12.42
CA ASP A 87 -31.95 7.88 -13.33
C ASP A 87 -30.70 7.27 -14.01
N ALA A 88 -30.52 5.95 -13.91
CA ALA A 88 -29.44 5.20 -14.57
C ALA A 88 -29.89 3.80 -15.08
N PRO A 89 -30.98 3.68 -15.87
CA PRO A 89 -31.54 2.39 -16.25
C PRO A 89 -30.59 1.56 -17.13
N THR A 90 -30.33 0.33 -16.69
CA THR A 90 -29.32 -0.58 -17.22
C THR A 90 -29.87 -2.00 -17.29
N LEU A 91 -29.50 -2.76 -18.33
CA LEU A 91 -29.69 -4.20 -18.42
C LEU A 91 -28.36 -4.90 -18.14
N ILE A 92 -28.39 -5.97 -17.34
CA ILE A 92 -27.24 -6.74 -16.86
C ILE A 92 -27.52 -8.21 -17.15
N SER A 93 -26.57 -8.93 -17.76
CA SER A 93 -26.75 -10.36 -18.05
C SER A 93 -26.84 -11.19 -16.78
N ASP A 94 -27.75 -12.17 -16.75
CA ASP A 94 -27.91 -13.11 -15.62
C ASP A 94 -26.81 -14.22 -15.60
N TRP A 95 -25.78 -14.05 -16.43
CA TRP A 95 -24.65 -14.95 -16.68
C TRP A 95 -23.40 -14.13 -17.06
N TYR A 96 -22.26 -14.80 -17.08
CA TYR A 96 -20.95 -14.30 -17.50
C TYR A 96 -20.47 -15.04 -18.76
N ILE A 97 -19.61 -14.39 -19.56
CA ILE A 97 -18.82 -15.01 -20.63
C ILE A 97 -17.33 -15.03 -20.27
N MET A 98 -16.60 -16.03 -20.76
CA MET A 98 -15.15 -16.12 -20.51
C MET A 98 -14.38 -16.27 -21.82
N PHE A 99 -13.86 -15.13 -22.29
CA PHE A 99 -13.62 -14.82 -23.71
C PHE A 99 -14.90 -14.97 -24.56
N GLY A 100 -15.03 -14.18 -25.61
CA GLY A 100 -16.27 -14.19 -26.38
C GLY A 100 -16.48 -13.01 -27.29
N ARG A 101 -17.63 -13.03 -27.97
CA ARG A 101 -18.06 -12.01 -28.93
C ARG A 101 -19.42 -11.46 -28.53
N VAL A 102 -19.49 -10.15 -28.29
CA VAL A 102 -20.71 -9.39 -27.99
C VAL A 102 -20.99 -8.48 -29.18
N GLU A 103 -22.18 -8.61 -29.79
CA GLU A 103 -22.65 -7.75 -30.87
C GLU A 103 -23.99 -7.12 -30.50
N ILE A 104 -24.05 -5.79 -30.41
CA ILE A 104 -25.24 -5.05 -29.99
C ILE A 104 -25.68 -4.04 -31.06
N THR A 105 -26.95 -4.10 -31.45
CA THR A 105 -27.57 -3.18 -32.42
C THR A 105 -28.29 -2.07 -31.66
N MET A 106 -27.75 -0.85 -31.69
CA MET A 106 -28.25 0.24 -30.83
C MET A 106 -28.19 1.63 -31.47
N LYS A 107 -28.84 2.58 -30.79
CA LYS A 107 -28.68 4.04 -30.94
C LYS A 107 -28.35 4.65 -29.60
N SER A 108 -27.35 5.52 -29.57
CA SER A 108 -27.00 6.28 -28.38
C SER A 108 -27.98 7.42 -28.12
N ALA A 109 -28.07 7.84 -26.86
CA ALA A 109 -28.93 8.95 -26.47
C ALA A 109 -28.30 10.31 -26.86
N PRO A 110 -29.08 11.25 -27.43
CA PRO A 110 -28.68 12.65 -27.50
C PRO A 110 -28.73 13.27 -26.10
N GLY A 111 -27.86 14.25 -25.82
CA GLY A 111 -27.95 15.07 -24.61
C GLY A 111 -26.62 15.61 -24.11
N LYS A 112 -26.63 16.82 -23.54
CA LYS A 112 -25.50 17.34 -22.79
C LYS A 112 -25.49 16.68 -21.41
N GLY A 113 -24.34 16.17 -20.96
CA GLY A 113 -24.23 15.48 -19.68
C GLY A 113 -24.80 14.06 -19.68
N ILE A 114 -25.16 13.52 -20.85
CA ILE A 114 -25.75 12.18 -21.00
C ILE A 114 -24.72 11.24 -21.60
N VAL A 115 -24.67 10.01 -21.07
CA VAL A 115 -23.80 8.94 -21.54
C VAL A 115 -24.67 7.71 -21.81
N SER A 116 -24.54 7.13 -23.00
CA SER A 116 -24.92 5.73 -23.23
C SER A 116 -23.67 4.86 -23.14
N SER A 117 -23.81 3.62 -22.71
CA SER A 117 -22.67 2.73 -22.47
C SER A 117 -23.02 1.26 -22.67
N VAL A 118 -22.03 0.49 -23.12
CA VAL A 118 -22.01 -0.97 -23.18
C VAL A 118 -20.68 -1.39 -22.57
N VAL A 119 -20.75 -2.10 -21.45
CA VAL A 119 -19.61 -2.45 -20.59
C VAL A 119 -19.62 -3.96 -20.39
N LEU A 120 -18.54 -4.63 -20.76
CA LEU A 120 -18.26 -5.97 -20.24
C LEU A 120 -17.45 -5.77 -18.95
N GLN A 121 -17.87 -6.36 -17.84
CA GLN A 121 -17.16 -6.22 -16.57
C GLN A 121 -17.11 -7.53 -15.77
N SER A 122 -15.95 -7.86 -15.22
CA SER A 122 -15.73 -9.01 -14.34
C SER A 122 -15.98 -8.70 -12.86
N ASN A 123 -15.97 -9.75 -12.05
CA ASN A 123 -15.92 -9.59 -10.59
C ASN A 123 -14.57 -9.08 -10.05
N ASP A 124 -13.45 -9.21 -10.78
CA ASP A 124 -12.18 -8.58 -10.37
C ASP A 124 -11.96 -7.14 -10.88
N LEU A 125 -12.96 -6.57 -11.55
CA LEU A 125 -12.93 -5.23 -12.17
C LEU A 125 -12.00 -5.13 -13.39
N ASP A 126 -11.84 -6.22 -14.12
CA ASP A 126 -11.55 -6.18 -15.56
C ASP A 126 -12.78 -5.62 -16.30
N GLU A 127 -12.55 -4.78 -17.32
CA GLU A 127 -13.55 -3.87 -17.91
C GLU A 127 -13.24 -3.61 -19.41
N ILE A 128 -14.24 -3.69 -20.29
CA ILE A 128 -14.13 -3.40 -21.73
C ILE A 128 -15.35 -2.60 -22.19
N ASP A 129 -15.11 -1.41 -22.77
CA ASP A 129 -16.16 -0.40 -22.95
C ASP A 129 -16.43 -0.01 -24.41
N TRP A 130 -17.70 0.32 -24.65
CA TRP A 130 -18.13 1.39 -25.56
C TRP A 130 -18.88 2.47 -24.77
N GLU A 131 -18.54 3.74 -24.98
CA GLU A 131 -19.21 4.90 -24.38
C GLU A 131 -19.56 5.95 -25.46
N TRP A 132 -20.78 6.50 -25.39
CA TRP A 132 -21.25 7.58 -26.26
C TRP A 132 -21.66 8.78 -25.41
N VAL A 133 -20.84 9.84 -25.45
CA VAL A 133 -21.21 11.14 -24.89
C VAL A 133 -22.28 11.79 -25.80
N GLY A 134 -23.43 12.16 -25.23
CA GLY A 134 -24.62 12.56 -25.99
C GLY A 134 -24.51 13.87 -26.79
N THR A 135 -23.40 14.60 -26.69
CA THR A 135 -23.04 15.73 -27.58
C THR A 135 -22.25 15.32 -28.82
N ALA A 136 -21.66 14.11 -28.84
CA ALA A 136 -20.77 13.62 -29.89
C ALA A 136 -21.51 12.78 -30.95
N THR A 137 -22.44 13.40 -31.68
CA THR A 137 -23.40 12.73 -32.60
C THR A 137 -22.78 11.91 -33.76
N GLN A 138 -21.45 11.98 -33.93
CA GLN A 138 -20.71 11.37 -35.02
C GLN A 138 -19.62 10.39 -34.56
N GLN A 139 -19.45 10.16 -33.25
CA GLN A 139 -18.33 9.40 -32.70
C GLN A 139 -18.74 8.54 -31.50
N VAL A 140 -17.89 7.57 -31.18
CA VAL A 140 -17.98 6.70 -30.01
C VAL A 140 -16.60 6.53 -29.39
N GLN A 141 -16.52 6.36 -28.07
CA GLN A 141 -15.31 6.07 -27.33
C GLN A 141 -15.23 4.57 -27.03
N SER A 142 -14.09 3.93 -27.28
CA SER A 142 -13.79 2.58 -26.76
C SER A 142 -12.77 2.69 -25.65
N ASN A 143 -12.91 1.93 -24.58
CA ASN A 143 -11.98 1.96 -23.44
C ASN A 143 -11.80 0.55 -22.85
N TYR A 144 -10.85 0.40 -21.92
CA TYR A 144 -10.64 -0.84 -21.16
C TYR A 144 -9.88 -0.57 -19.86
N PHE A 145 -10.15 -1.38 -18.85
CA PHE A 145 -9.36 -1.45 -17.62
C PHE A 145 -9.17 -2.90 -17.18
N GLY A 146 -8.08 -3.19 -16.47
CA GLY A 146 -7.86 -4.50 -15.86
C GLY A 146 -7.66 -4.37 -14.36
N LYS A 147 -8.19 -5.32 -13.58
CA LYS A 147 -8.05 -5.41 -12.11
C LYS A 147 -8.42 -4.11 -11.37
N GLY A 148 -9.36 -3.33 -11.90
CA GLY A 148 -9.77 -2.00 -11.39
C GLY A 148 -8.71 -0.89 -11.49
N GLN A 149 -7.57 -1.13 -12.15
CA GLN A 149 -6.45 -0.18 -12.19
C GLN A 149 -6.68 0.94 -13.22
N THR A 150 -7.16 2.11 -12.80
CA THR A 150 -7.57 3.18 -13.74
C THR A 150 -6.66 4.40 -13.82
N GLY A 151 -5.75 4.60 -12.85
CA GLY A 151 -5.05 5.87 -12.57
C GLY A 151 -4.15 6.52 -13.65
N SER A 152 -4.02 5.96 -14.85
CA SER A 152 -3.30 6.57 -15.99
C SER A 152 -4.21 7.20 -17.05
N TYR A 153 -5.51 6.82 -17.09
CA TYR A 153 -6.56 7.43 -17.94
C TYR A 153 -6.24 7.57 -19.44
N ASN A 154 -5.28 6.80 -19.95
CA ASN A 154 -4.67 6.92 -21.28
C ASN A 154 -5.09 5.81 -22.27
N ARG A 155 -6.10 5.02 -21.91
CA ARG A 155 -6.51 3.80 -22.63
C ARG A 155 -7.66 4.00 -23.63
N ALA A 156 -8.37 5.12 -23.54
CA ALA A 156 -9.52 5.39 -24.38
C ALA A 156 -9.12 5.84 -25.79
N ALA A 157 -9.93 5.45 -26.78
CA ALA A 157 -9.78 5.84 -28.18
C ALA A 157 -11.13 6.25 -28.78
N LEU A 158 -11.14 7.28 -29.62
CA LEU A 158 -12.34 7.78 -30.33
C LEU A 158 -12.42 7.22 -31.74
N HIS A 159 -13.62 6.82 -32.15
CA HIS A 159 -13.92 6.22 -33.45
C HIS A 159 -15.08 6.94 -34.12
N ASP A 160 -15.07 7.01 -35.45
CA ASP A 160 -16.16 7.60 -36.22
C ASP A 160 -17.38 6.65 -36.26
N ALA A 161 -18.50 7.11 -35.69
CA ALA A 161 -19.81 6.47 -35.64
C ALA A 161 -20.86 7.47 -36.15
N PRO A 162 -20.94 7.70 -37.47
CA PRO A 162 -21.67 8.84 -38.02
C PRO A 162 -23.19 8.68 -37.87
N ASP A 163 -23.84 9.64 -37.22
CA ASP A 163 -25.29 9.63 -36.92
C ASP A 163 -25.72 8.55 -35.91
N CYS A 164 -24.85 8.21 -34.95
CA CYS A 164 -25.03 7.16 -33.94
C CYS A 164 -26.27 7.30 -33.02
N GLN A 165 -26.97 8.44 -33.08
CA GLN A 165 -28.18 8.75 -32.31
C GLN A 165 -29.48 8.54 -33.12
N ASN A 166 -29.44 8.58 -34.47
CA ASN A 166 -30.63 8.39 -35.31
C ASN A 166 -30.54 7.13 -36.19
N THR A 167 -29.33 6.71 -36.56
CA THR A 167 -29.06 5.49 -37.34
C THR A 167 -28.76 4.31 -36.41
N TRP A 168 -29.30 3.12 -36.74
CA TRP A 168 -28.95 1.88 -36.05
C TRP A 168 -27.57 1.43 -36.50
N HIS A 169 -26.65 1.22 -35.55
CA HIS A 169 -25.34 0.62 -35.81
C HIS A 169 -25.19 -0.66 -35.01
N LYS A 170 -24.46 -1.63 -35.57
CA LYS A 170 -24.03 -2.83 -34.83
C LYS A 170 -22.62 -2.64 -34.30
N TYR A 171 -22.49 -2.57 -32.99
CA TYR A 171 -21.20 -2.47 -32.30
C TYR A 171 -20.77 -3.87 -31.84
N THR A 172 -19.53 -4.25 -32.13
CA THR A 172 -18.96 -5.55 -31.77
C THR A 172 -17.77 -5.36 -30.85
N ILE A 173 -17.71 -6.17 -29.79
CA ILE A 173 -16.49 -6.50 -29.05
C ILE A 173 -16.23 -7.99 -29.30
N ASP A 174 -15.04 -8.33 -29.78
CA ASP A 174 -14.54 -9.71 -29.94
C ASP A 174 -13.27 -9.82 -29.09
N TRP A 175 -13.29 -10.63 -28.05
CA TRP A 175 -12.32 -10.61 -26.94
C TRP A 175 -11.78 -12.02 -26.67
N THR A 176 -10.45 -12.13 -26.67
CA THR A 176 -9.69 -13.36 -26.51
C THR A 176 -8.54 -13.18 -25.51
N SER A 177 -7.77 -14.23 -25.23
CA SER A 177 -6.51 -14.13 -24.49
C SER A 177 -5.45 -13.27 -25.19
N ASP A 178 -5.59 -13.08 -26.50
CA ASP A 178 -4.52 -12.58 -27.37
C ASP A 178 -4.79 -11.14 -27.83
N GLU A 179 -6.05 -10.81 -28.19
CA GLU A 179 -6.50 -9.47 -28.55
C GLU A 179 -7.98 -9.18 -28.23
N ILE A 180 -8.29 -7.89 -28.02
CA ILE A 180 -9.64 -7.29 -28.09
C ILE A 180 -9.77 -6.56 -29.43
N VAL A 181 -10.84 -6.85 -30.17
CA VAL A 181 -11.19 -6.21 -31.44
C VAL A 181 -12.54 -5.54 -31.32
N TRP A 182 -12.57 -4.22 -31.54
CA TRP A 182 -13.79 -3.42 -31.60
C TRP A 182 -14.18 -3.18 -33.06
N GLN A 183 -15.45 -3.44 -33.42
CA GLN A 183 -15.99 -3.18 -34.76
C GLN A 183 -17.25 -2.31 -34.72
N ILE A 184 -17.44 -1.51 -35.77
CA ILE A 184 -18.68 -0.77 -36.05
C ILE A 184 -19.19 -1.24 -37.42
N ASP A 185 -20.43 -1.73 -37.48
CA ASP A 185 -21.07 -2.31 -38.67
C ASP A 185 -20.21 -3.39 -39.37
N GLY A 186 -19.48 -4.17 -38.58
CA GLY A 186 -18.57 -5.22 -39.05
C GLY A 186 -17.21 -4.72 -39.57
N THR A 187 -16.94 -3.42 -39.49
CA THR A 187 -15.62 -2.82 -39.79
C THR A 187 -14.82 -2.66 -38.51
N THR A 188 -13.65 -3.32 -38.40
CA THR A 188 -12.74 -3.13 -37.26
C THR A 188 -12.25 -1.69 -37.21
N VAL A 189 -12.51 -1.00 -36.10
CA VAL A 189 -12.03 0.37 -35.82
C VAL A 189 -10.85 0.38 -34.84
N ARG A 190 -10.76 -0.64 -33.96
CA ARG A 190 -9.63 -0.84 -33.04
C ARG A 190 -9.32 -2.33 -32.91
N ALA A 191 -8.04 -2.65 -32.86
CA ALA A 191 -7.53 -3.90 -32.28
C ALA A 191 -6.51 -3.53 -31.20
N LEU A 192 -6.50 -4.27 -30.10
CA LEU A 192 -5.54 -4.16 -29.01
C LEU A 192 -5.11 -5.58 -28.65
N LYS A 193 -3.84 -5.92 -28.84
CA LYS A 193 -3.29 -7.15 -28.29
C LYS A 193 -3.10 -7.04 -26.78
N ALA A 194 -3.09 -8.17 -26.10
CA ALA A 194 -2.66 -8.24 -24.70
C ALA A 194 -1.22 -7.70 -24.51
N GLU A 195 -0.30 -8.00 -25.43
CA GLU A 195 1.09 -7.49 -25.40
C GLU A 195 1.22 -5.97 -25.63
N ASP A 196 0.20 -5.30 -26.18
CA ASP A 196 0.17 -3.86 -26.46
C ASP A 196 -0.59 -3.05 -25.37
N SER A 197 -0.97 -3.67 -24.25
CA SER A 197 -1.81 -3.06 -23.21
C SER A 197 -1.06 -2.08 -22.29
N LEU A 198 -1.71 -0.96 -21.95
CA LEU A 198 -1.17 0.14 -21.14
C LEU A 198 -1.55 -0.02 -19.65
N GLY A 199 -1.20 -1.18 -19.10
CA GLY A 199 -1.65 -1.70 -17.80
C GLY A 199 -2.22 -3.11 -17.95
N PRO A 200 -2.85 -3.68 -16.91
CA PRO A 200 -3.36 -5.05 -16.97
C PRO A 200 -4.38 -5.23 -18.10
N TYR A 201 -4.24 -6.32 -18.85
CA TYR A 201 -5.16 -6.71 -19.92
C TYR A 201 -6.41 -7.37 -19.33
N PRO A 202 -7.63 -6.99 -19.75
CA PRO A 202 -8.88 -7.57 -19.23
C PRO A 202 -9.00 -9.04 -19.65
N GLN A 203 -9.14 -9.95 -18.68
CA GLN A 203 -8.91 -11.37 -18.90
C GLN A 203 -9.71 -12.36 -18.02
N THR A 204 -10.57 -11.92 -17.10
CA THR A 204 -11.44 -12.84 -16.32
C THR A 204 -12.93 -12.71 -16.67
N PRO A 205 -13.80 -13.69 -16.31
CA PRO A 205 -15.18 -13.78 -16.80
C PRO A 205 -16.00 -12.50 -16.56
N MET A 206 -16.75 -12.07 -17.58
CA MET A 206 -17.47 -10.79 -17.58
C MET A 206 -18.98 -10.93 -17.76
N GLN A 207 -19.74 -10.17 -16.97
CA GLN A 207 -21.12 -9.82 -17.29
C GLN A 207 -21.17 -8.81 -18.44
N VAL A 208 -22.23 -8.87 -19.25
CA VAL A 208 -22.56 -7.86 -20.26
C VAL A 208 -23.58 -6.89 -19.65
N LYS A 209 -23.15 -5.65 -19.43
CA LYS A 209 -23.96 -4.54 -18.89
C LYS A 209 -24.17 -3.50 -19.99
N PHE A 210 -25.38 -2.97 -20.16
CA PHE A 210 -25.61 -1.85 -21.08
C PHE A 210 -26.75 -0.93 -20.63
N GLY A 211 -26.57 0.37 -20.81
CA GLY A 211 -27.56 1.35 -20.34
C GLY A 211 -27.18 2.81 -20.55
N ILE A 212 -27.93 3.69 -19.90
CA ILE A 212 -27.81 5.14 -20.01
C ILE A 212 -27.76 5.77 -18.63
N TRP A 213 -26.90 6.77 -18.46
CA TRP A 213 -26.75 7.52 -17.21
C TRP A 213 -26.37 8.99 -17.47
N ALA A 214 -26.43 9.80 -16.41
CA ALA A 214 -26.13 11.23 -16.47
C ALA A 214 -24.70 11.53 -15.98
N GLY A 215 -23.70 11.45 -16.86
CA GLY A 215 -22.32 11.86 -16.55
C GLY A 215 -22.20 13.31 -16.09
N GLY A 216 -23.07 14.20 -16.60
CA GLY A 216 -23.20 15.60 -16.19
C GLY A 216 -24.11 15.85 -14.97
N ASP A 217 -24.49 14.84 -14.20
CA ASP A 217 -25.22 15.03 -12.94
C ASP A 217 -24.38 15.89 -11.97
N PRO A 218 -24.92 16.99 -11.38
CA PRO A 218 -24.19 17.83 -10.43
C PRO A 218 -23.62 17.13 -9.18
N SER A 219 -23.97 15.86 -8.91
CA SER A 219 -23.34 15.05 -7.86
C SER A 219 -22.01 14.39 -8.28
N ASN A 220 -21.70 14.34 -9.57
CA ASN A 220 -20.51 13.64 -10.08
C ASN A 220 -19.23 14.49 -9.93
N PRO A 221 -18.04 13.86 -9.99
CA PRO A 221 -16.78 14.59 -10.09
C PRO A 221 -16.73 15.51 -11.31
N GLN A 222 -16.08 16.68 -11.17
CA GLN A 222 -16.04 17.71 -12.21
C GLN A 222 -15.42 17.20 -13.53
N GLY A 223 -14.43 16.30 -13.47
CA GLY A 223 -13.84 15.65 -14.65
C GLY A 223 -14.87 14.83 -15.45
N THR A 224 -15.67 14.03 -14.75
CA THR A 224 -16.79 13.26 -15.34
C THR A 224 -17.84 14.19 -15.96
N ILE A 225 -18.18 15.27 -15.26
CA ILE A 225 -19.14 16.27 -15.75
C ILE A 225 -18.62 16.91 -17.05
N ASP A 226 -17.36 17.33 -17.10
CA ASP A 226 -16.78 18.00 -18.26
C ASP A 226 -16.55 17.06 -19.44
N TRP A 227 -16.11 15.82 -19.20
CA TRP A 227 -16.02 14.76 -20.22
C TRP A 227 -17.40 14.44 -20.84
N ALA A 228 -18.46 14.39 -20.04
CA ALA A 228 -19.84 14.22 -20.51
C ALA A 228 -20.40 15.45 -21.27
N GLY A 229 -19.57 16.45 -21.57
CA GLY A 229 -19.93 17.69 -22.27
C GLY A 229 -20.44 18.81 -21.36
N GLY A 230 -20.36 18.64 -20.04
CA GLY A 230 -20.81 19.55 -18.99
C GLY A 230 -22.21 19.21 -18.44
N VAL A 231 -22.61 19.92 -17.37
CA VAL A 231 -23.86 19.68 -16.59
C VAL A 231 -25.13 19.37 -17.41
N THR A 232 -25.87 18.33 -17.00
CA THR A 232 -27.10 17.81 -17.64
C THR A 232 -28.30 18.75 -17.53
N ASP A 233 -29.10 18.85 -18.60
CA ASP A 233 -30.37 19.58 -18.61
C ASP A 233 -31.57 18.61 -18.60
N TYR A 234 -31.94 18.12 -17.42
CA TYR A 234 -33.12 17.25 -17.25
C TYR A 234 -34.44 17.89 -17.71
N THR A 235 -34.50 19.22 -17.95
CA THR A 235 -35.72 19.87 -18.49
C THR A 235 -35.88 19.67 -20.00
N ALA A 236 -34.83 19.24 -20.69
CA ALA A 236 -34.84 18.85 -22.10
C ALA A 236 -34.95 17.33 -22.31
N GLY A 237 -35.06 16.54 -21.23
CA GLY A 237 -35.32 15.11 -21.28
C GLY A 237 -36.81 14.74 -21.53
N PRO A 238 -37.16 13.44 -21.52
CA PRO A 238 -36.26 12.31 -21.29
C PRO A 238 -35.28 12.09 -22.44
N TYR A 239 -34.06 11.72 -22.10
CA TYR A 239 -33.02 11.30 -23.02
C TYR A 239 -33.03 9.78 -23.10
N THR A 240 -33.06 9.20 -24.30
CA THR A 240 -33.34 7.76 -24.50
C THR A 240 -32.28 7.09 -25.37
N MET A 241 -31.70 6.01 -24.84
CA MET A 241 -30.93 5.01 -25.57
C MET A 241 -31.89 3.92 -26.07
N LEU A 242 -31.67 3.44 -27.29
CA LEU A 242 -32.48 2.38 -27.91
C LEU A 242 -31.60 1.18 -28.25
N VAL A 243 -32.02 -0.02 -27.88
CA VAL A 243 -31.34 -1.28 -28.25
C VAL A 243 -32.36 -2.21 -28.92
N ASP A 244 -32.12 -2.51 -30.19
CA ASP A 244 -32.94 -3.41 -31.02
C ASP A 244 -32.69 -4.87 -30.63
N SER A 245 -31.41 -5.27 -30.66
CA SER A 245 -30.99 -6.66 -30.48
C SER A 245 -29.57 -6.76 -29.93
N ILE A 246 -29.29 -7.88 -29.25
CA ILE A 246 -27.94 -8.26 -28.83
C ILE A 246 -27.69 -9.75 -29.12
N SER A 247 -26.51 -10.07 -29.63
CA SER A 247 -26.03 -11.43 -29.85
C SER A 247 -24.75 -11.62 -29.07
N VAL A 248 -24.66 -12.69 -28.26
CA VAL A 248 -23.50 -12.97 -27.42
C VAL A 248 -23.09 -14.42 -27.61
N THR A 249 -21.80 -14.64 -27.84
CA THR A 249 -21.17 -15.97 -27.89
C THR A 249 -20.12 -16.05 -26.80
N ASP A 250 -20.32 -16.95 -25.85
CA ASP A 250 -19.28 -17.40 -24.93
C ASP A 250 -18.30 -18.29 -25.71
N TYR A 251 -17.01 -17.97 -25.69
CA TYR A 251 -15.99 -18.85 -26.28
C TYR A 251 -15.70 -20.05 -25.38
N SER A 252 -16.19 -20.07 -24.14
CA SER A 252 -16.10 -21.20 -23.22
C SER A 252 -17.40 -22.04 -23.18
N THR A 253 -17.32 -23.29 -22.72
CA THR A 253 -18.43 -24.29 -22.81
C THR A 253 -18.96 -24.80 -21.46
N GLY A 254 -18.61 -24.13 -20.35
CA GLY A 254 -18.99 -24.56 -19.00
C GLY A 254 -20.40 -24.16 -18.57
N SER A 255 -20.81 -24.61 -17.36
CA SER A 255 -22.05 -24.16 -16.69
C SER A 255 -21.83 -23.06 -15.65
N GLU A 256 -20.62 -22.96 -15.11
CA GLU A 256 -20.18 -21.89 -14.21
C GLU A 256 -18.66 -21.73 -14.28
N TYR A 257 -18.18 -20.53 -13.96
CA TYR A 257 -16.77 -20.19 -13.81
C TYR A 257 -16.40 -20.14 -12.33
N THR A 258 -15.26 -20.73 -11.98
CA THR A 258 -14.64 -20.55 -10.65
C THR A 258 -13.18 -20.18 -10.80
N TRP A 259 -12.71 -19.29 -9.94
CA TRP A 259 -11.29 -18.96 -9.80
C TRP A 259 -10.58 -20.13 -9.13
N GLY A 260 -9.49 -20.61 -9.73
CA GLY A 260 -8.63 -21.65 -9.17
C GLY A 260 -7.62 -21.13 -8.15
N ASP A 261 -7.41 -19.81 -8.14
CA ASP A 261 -6.50 -19.04 -7.30
C ASP A 261 -6.86 -17.54 -7.45
N GLN A 262 -6.26 -16.67 -6.64
CA GLN A 262 -6.54 -15.22 -6.65
C GLN A 262 -5.67 -14.41 -7.62
N SER A 263 -4.93 -15.03 -8.55
CA SER A 263 -4.02 -14.29 -9.44
C SER A 263 -4.71 -13.32 -10.40
N GLY A 264 -6.03 -13.41 -10.57
CA GLY A 264 -6.77 -12.64 -11.59
C GLY A 264 -6.22 -12.87 -13.00
N THR A 265 -5.58 -14.02 -13.24
CA THR A 265 -5.17 -14.42 -14.59
C THR A 265 -6.27 -15.29 -15.20
N TRP A 266 -6.46 -15.22 -16.52
CA TRP A 266 -7.37 -16.11 -17.22
C TRP A 266 -7.02 -17.59 -17.03
N SER A 267 -5.72 -17.86 -16.80
CA SER A 267 -5.18 -19.20 -16.52
C SER A 267 -5.65 -19.80 -15.18
N SER A 268 -6.09 -18.96 -14.24
CA SER A 268 -6.71 -19.39 -12.97
C SER A 268 -8.13 -19.95 -13.16
N ILE A 269 -8.83 -19.51 -14.21
CA ILE A 269 -10.27 -19.75 -14.39
C ILE A 269 -10.54 -21.23 -14.71
N ARG A 270 -11.61 -21.76 -14.12
CA ARG A 270 -12.06 -23.16 -14.32
C ARG A 270 -13.47 -23.14 -14.89
N SER A 271 -13.63 -23.72 -16.08
CA SER A 271 -14.90 -23.94 -16.76
C SER A 271 -15.51 -25.26 -16.25
N LYS A 272 -16.58 -25.20 -15.45
CA LYS A 272 -17.15 -26.43 -14.88
C LYS A 272 -17.98 -27.18 -15.92
N GLY A 273 -17.62 -28.44 -16.17
CA GLY A 273 -18.35 -29.31 -17.12
C GLY A 273 -18.07 -29.02 -18.59
N GLY A 274 -17.23 -28.03 -18.90
CA GLY A 274 -16.77 -27.69 -20.24
C GLY A 274 -15.29 -27.31 -20.21
N GLU A 275 -14.85 -26.48 -21.16
CA GLU A 275 -13.48 -26.00 -21.28
C GLU A 275 -13.45 -24.51 -21.67
N ILE A 276 -12.35 -23.83 -21.37
CA ILE A 276 -12.11 -22.45 -21.83
C ILE A 276 -11.74 -22.49 -23.30
N ASN A 277 -12.26 -21.55 -24.10
CA ASN A 277 -12.11 -21.55 -25.56
C ASN A 277 -12.71 -22.78 -26.29
N GLY A 278 -13.58 -23.57 -25.64
CA GLY A 278 -14.23 -24.74 -26.26
C GLY A 278 -15.18 -24.44 -27.43
N ASN A 279 -15.67 -23.21 -27.56
CA ASN A 279 -16.46 -22.71 -28.70
C ASN A 279 -15.60 -21.87 -29.69
N ILE A 280 -14.27 -21.76 -29.48
CA ILE A 280 -13.42 -20.93 -30.34
C ILE A 280 -13.33 -21.55 -31.75
N GLY A 281 -13.79 -20.82 -32.76
CA GLY A 281 -13.93 -21.32 -34.13
C GLY A 281 -15.35 -21.35 -34.69
N ALA A 282 -16.35 -20.83 -33.97
CA ALA A 282 -17.66 -20.50 -34.56
C ALA A 282 -17.55 -19.36 -35.58
N ASP A 283 -17.04 -18.19 -35.15
CA ASP A 283 -16.94 -16.95 -35.97
C ASP A 283 -15.74 -16.05 -35.57
N THR A 284 -14.62 -16.61 -35.08
CA THR A 284 -13.42 -15.83 -34.74
C THR A 284 -12.73 -15.26 -35.99
N ILE A 285 -12.55 -13.93 -36.04
CA ILE A 285 -11.97 -13.22 -37.19
C ILE A 285 -10.50 -12.87 -36.94
N ALA A 286 -9.59 -13.51 -37.69
CA ALA A 286 -8.17 -13.12 -37.68
C ALA A 286 -7.98 -11.69 -38.20
N SER A 287 -7.20 -10.88 -37.48
CA SER A 287 -6.98 -9.42 -37.60
C SER A 287 -6.25 -8.94 -38.89
N GLY A 288 -6.35 -9.68 -39.99
CA GLY A 288 -5.50 -9.56 -41.20
C GLY A 288 -5.63 -8.31 -42.08
N ASN A 289 -6.27 -7.24 -41.62
CA ASN A 289 -6.30 -5.90 -42.26
C ASN A 289 -6.64 -4.76 -41.27
N ALA A 290 -6.38 -4.92 -39.97
CA ALA A 290 -6.62 -3.85 -39.00
C ALA A 290 -5.77 -2.59 -39.31
N PRO A 291 -6.26 -1.36 -39.02
CA PRO A 291 -5.43 -0.17 -38.99
C PRO A 291 -4.27 -0.33 -37.99
N ALA A 292 -3.15 0.37 -38.24
CA ALA A 292 -2.00 0.32 -37.35
C ALA A 292 -2.35 0.83 -35.94
N VAL A 293 -1.80 0.19 -34.91
CA VAL A 293 -2.07 0.45 -33.49
C VAL A 293 -1.97 1.94 -33.17
N THR A 294 -3.09 2.55 -32.79
CA THR A 294 -3.18 3.98 -32.43
C THR A 294 -2.91 4.20 -30.94
N THR A 295 -1.73 3.77 -30.45
CA THR A 295 -1.25 4.00 -29.06
C THR A 295 -0.82 5.45 -28.80
N ALA A 296 -1.55 6.42 -29.37
CA ALA A 296 -1.36 7.84 -29.15
C ALA A 296 -2.68 8.61 -29.27
N ALA A 297 -3.14 9.19 -28.16
CA ALA A 297 -4.13 10.26 -28.17
C ALA A 297 -3.50 11.52 -28.81
N ALA A 298 -3.64 11.66 -30.12
CA ALA A 298 -2.93 12.66 -30.91
C ALA A 298 -3.54 14.07 -30.79
N GLY A 299 -3.31 14.74 -29.65
CA GLY A 299 -3.47 16.19 -29.52
C GLY A 299 -4.91 16.71 -29.43
N SER A 300 -5.83 15.90 -28.91
CA SER A 300 -7.17 16.34 -28.47
C SER A 300 -7.28 16.29 -26.94
N ASN A 301 -8.15 17.13 -26.37
CA ASN A 301 -8.31 17.29 -24.92
C ASN A 301 -9.07 16.11 -24.27
N VAL A 302 -8.44 14.93 -24.22
CA VAL A 302 -8.86 13.84 -23.34
C VAL A 302 -8.28 14.13 -21.96
N GLU A 303 -9.01 14.91 -21.17
CA GLU A 303 -8.66 15.21 -19.77
C GLU A 303 -8.61 13.92 -18.93
N PRO A 304 -7.80 13.86 -17.86
CA PRO A 304 -7.67 12.67 -17.02
C PRO A 304 -9.00 12.28 -16.35
N TYR A 305 -9.51 11.10 -16.74
CA TYR A 305 -10.81 10.45 -16.44
C TYR A 305 -11.06 10.12 -14.94
N SER A 306 -10.92 11.12 -14.06
CA SER A 306 -11.23 10.98 -12.64
C SER A 306 -12.75 11.02 -12.38
N GLY A 307 -13.44 9.87 -12.50
CA GLY A 307 -14.71 9.67 -11.79
C GLY A 307 -15.85 8.90 -12.45
N THR A 308 -15.62 7.76 -13.11
CA THR A 308 -16.71 6.76 -13.33
C THR A 308 -16.89 5.80 -12.15
N HIS A 309 -15.95 5.73 -11.21
CA HIS A 309 -16.12 4.92 -9.99
C HIS A 309 -16.97 5.65 -8.95
N ALA A 310 -17.98 4.97 -8.41
CA ALA A 310 -18.86 5.53 -7.40
C ALA A 310 -18.17 5.60 -6.03
N SER A 311 -17.79 6.82 -5.61
CA SER A 311 -17.42 7.08 -4.22
C SER A 311 -18.65 7.03 -3.31
N CYS A 312 -19.04 5.81 -2.92
CA CYS A 312 -20.15 5.53 -2.02
C CYS A 312 -20.05 6.41 -0.75
N SER A 313 -21.06 7.25 -0.48
CA SER A 313 -21.04 8.21 0.65
C SER A 313 -21.17 7.57 2.04
N THR A 314 -21.21 6.24 2.11
CA THR A 314 -21.09 5.42 3.34
C THR A 314 -19.91 4.44 3.29
N CYS A 315 -19.04 4.57 2.28
CA CYS A 315 -17.85 3.74 2.06
C CYS A 315 -16.67 4.70 1.85
N SER A 316 -15.90 4.96 2.90
CA SER A 316 -14.89 6.02 2.93
C SER A 316 -13.78 5.82 1.89
N SER A 317 -13.75 6.67 0.87
CA SER A 317 -12.57 6.85 -0.01
C SER A 317 -11.72 8.02 0.51
N PRO A 318 -10.40 7.87 0.72
CA PRO A 318 -9.55 8.93 1.27
C PRO A 318 -9.45 10.16 0.35
N GLY A 319 -9.80 11.33 0.88
CA GLY A 319 -9.77 12.59 0.12
C GLY A 319 -8.36 13.19 0.00
N ILE A 320 -7.89 13.41 -1.23
CA ILE A 320 -6.62 14.10 -1.50
C ILE A 320 -6.74 15.60 -1.18
N GLY A 321 -5.96 16.07 -0.20
CA GLY A 321 -5.90 17.48 0.20
C GLY A 321 -5.26 18.40 -0.85
N GLY A 322 -5.90 19.53 -1.13
CA GLY A 322 -5.51 20.42 -2.23
C GLY A 322 -4.25 21.27 -1.99
N TRP A 323 -3.63 21.69 -3.10
CA TRP A 323 -2.50 22.62 -3.12
C TRP A 323 -2.90 24.04 -3.55
N THR A 324 -2.26 25.05 -2.96
CA THR A 324 -2.53 26.47 -3.22
C THR A 324 -1.67 27.02 -4.36
N VAL A 325 -2.32 27.65 -5.36
CA VAL A 325 -1.62 28.23 -6.52
C VAL A 325 -0.95 29.55 -6.14
N SER A 326 0.38 29.57 -6.15
CA SER A 326 1.19 30.80 -6.12
C SER A 326 1.60 31.17 -7.54
N ALA A 327 1.23 32.37 -8.00
CA ALA A 327 1.37 32.77 -9.41
C ALA A 327 2.72 33.43 -9.74
N SER A 328 3.34 33.04 -10.86
CA SER A 328 4.41 33.81 -11.50
C SER A 328 4.54 33.57 -13.02
N SER A 329 4.28 34.63 -13.80
CA SER A 329 4.80 34.92 -15.17
C SER A 329 4.78 33.85 -16.28
N GLU A 330 3.99 34.11 -17.32
CA GLU A 330 4.05 33.43 -18.63
C GLU A 330 5.39 33.68 -19.39
N PRO A 331 5.81 32.73 -20.26
CA PRO A 331 6.57 33.02 -21.47
C PRO A 331 5.62 33.28 -22.67
N SER A 332 5.67 34.48 -23.24
CA SER A 332 4.82 34.84 -24.39
C SER A 332 5.27 34.16 -25.70
N VAL A 333 4.35 33.55 -26.45
CA VAL A 333 4.58 33.08 -27.83
C VAL A 333 3.55 33.70 -28.78
N THR A 334 4.03 34.40 -29.81
CA THR A 334 3.19 35.05 -30.83
C THR A 334 3.03 34.17 -32.07
N ASN A 335 1.82 33.72 -32.36
CA ASN A 335 1.48 33.12 -33.67
C ASN A 335 0.84 34.16 -34.59
N THR A 336 1.61 34.63 -35.57
CA THR A 336 1.11 35.37 -36.73
C THR A 336 1.16 34.47 -37.96
N ASP A 337 0.02 33.89 -38.35
CA ASP A 337 -0.40 33.74 -39.75
C ASP A 337 -1.76 33.03 -39.82
N TYR A 338 -2.78 33.71 -40.39
CA TYR A 338 -4.09 33.14 -40.70
C TYR A 338 -4.26 33.13 -42.24
N PRO A 339 -4.39 31.95 -42.89
CA PRO A 339 -4.54 31.87 -44.34
C PRO A 339 -5.77 32.65 -44.84
N GLY A 340 -5.55 33.61 -45.76
CA GLY A 340 -6.62 34.30 -46.49
C GLY A 340 -6.92 35.75 -46.09
N LEU A 341 -6.20 36.34 -45.12
CA LEU A 341 -6.37 37.77 -44.78
C LEU A 341 -5.90 38.72 -45.89
N PRO A 342 -6.70 39.73 -46.29
CA PRO A 342 -6.27 40.78 -47.21
C PRO A 342 -5.14 41.64 -46.62
N SER A 343 -4.20 42.07 -47.46
CA SER A 343 -3.04 42.86 -47.04
C SER A 343 -3.44 44.12 -46.25
N GLY A 344 -2.84 44.30 -45.08
CA GLY A 344 -3.08 45.43 -44.18
C GLY A 344 -4.14 45.21 -43.08
N TRP A 345 -4.89 44.10 -43.11
CA TRP A 345 -5.82 43.74 -42.03
C TRP A 345 -5.12 42.94 -40.92
N THR A 346 -5.59 43.07 -39.68
CA THR A 346 -5.06 42.36 -38.50
C THR A 346 -6.17 41.61 -37.76
N VAL A 347 -5.79 40.73 -36.82
CA VAL A 347 -6.72 39.98 -35.96
C VAL A 347 -6.46 40.35 -34.50
N SER A 348 -7.51 40.59 -33.71
CA SER A 348 -7.40 40.81 -32.27
C SER A 348 -7.17 39.51 -31.50
N SER A 349 -6.75 39.63 -30.23
CA SER A 349 -6.73 38.52 -29.26
C SER A 349 -8.09 37.88 -28.97
N SER A 350 -9.18 38.42 -29.54
CA SER A 350 -10.54 37.86 -29.50
C SER A 350 -10.99 37.31 -30.86
N GLY A 351 -10.05 36.97 -31.76
CA GLY A 351 -10.34 36.40 -33.09
C GLY A 351 -10.99 37.35 -34.11
N LYS A 352 -11.11 38.65 -33.82
CA LYS A 352 -11.84 39.59 -34.68
C LYS A 352 -10.93 40.27 -35.70
N VAL A 353 -11.33 40.24 -36.97
CA VAL A 353 -10.65 40.84 -38.12
C VAL A 353 -10.87 42.37 -38.16
N ILE A 354 -9.78 43.14 -38.38
CA ILE A 354 -9.72 44.61 -38.24
C ILE A 354 -9.05 45.26 -39.47
N PRO A 355 -9.65 46.31 -40.08
CA PRO A 355 -9.05 47.05 -41.20
C PRO A 355 -8.05 48.15 -40.75
N PRO A 356 -7.12 48.59 -41.63
CA PRO A 356 -6.09 49.56 -41.28
C PRO A 356 -6.55 51.04 -41.31
N SER A 357 -6.06 51.81 -40.33
CA SER A 357 -6.12 53.29 -40.19
C SER A 357 -7.50 53.91 -39.86
N ALA A 358 -7.60 55.08 -39.21
CA ALA A 358 -6.58 56.05 -38.77
C ALA A 358 -6.95 56.72 -37.41
N ALA A 359 -5.96 57.37 -36.78
CA ALA A 359 -6.08 58.18 -35.55
C ALA A 359 -6.34 59.69 -35.89
N PRO A 360 -6.48 60.67 -34.95
CA PRO A 360 -6.25 60.59 -33.49
C PRO A 360 -7.13 61.44 -32.51
N SER A 361 -7.06 61.08 -31.22
CA SER A 361 -6.97 61.96 -30.01
C SER A 361 -8.17 62.74 -29.40
N THR A 362 -7.98 63.09 -28.11
CA THR A 362 -8.62 64.14 -27.26
C THR A 362 -9.93 63.88 -26.46
N SER A 363 -9.74 63.45 -25.20
CA SER A 363 -10.18 64.08 -23.92
C SER A 363 -11.66 64.41 -23.55
N HIS A 364 -11.94 64.23 -22.24
CA HIS A 364 -12.85 64.98 -21.33
C HIS A 364 -14.25 64.44 -20.90
N SER A 365 -14.30 64.05 -19.62
CA SER A 365 -15.21 64.59 -18.57
C SER A 365 -16.71 64.18 -18.44
N ALA A 366 -16.95 63.24 -17.51
CA ALA A 366 -17.68 63.43 -16.23
C ALA A 366 -19.23 63.51 -16.12
N LEU A 367 -19.74 62.99 -14.98
CA LEU A 367 -21.04 63.22 -14.30
C LEU A 367 -22.32 62.63 -14.97
N SER A 368 -23.42 62.26 -14.27
CA SER A 368 -23.77 62.23 -12.82
C SER A 368 -25.11 61.49 -12.54
N ALA A 369 -25.37 61.13 -11.25
CA ALA A 369 -26.72 60.96 -10.63
C ALA A 369 -27.58 59.73 -11.06
N SER A 370 -28.56 59.21 -10.29
CA SER A 370 -28.98 59.37 -8.86
C SER A 370 -29.95 58.26 -8.42
N SER A 371 -30.08 58.00 -7.11
CA SER A 371 -31.15 57.17 -6.49
C SER A 371 -32.53 57.87 -6.46
N PRO A 372 -33.63 57.15 -6.11
CA PRO A 372 -34.19 57.25 -4.75
C PRO A 372 -34.77 55.92 -4.17
N ALA A 373 -35.51 55.96 -3.05
CA ALA A 373 -35.97 54.83 -2.21
C ALA A 373 -37.50 54.85 -1.88
N VAL A 374 -37.94 54.33 -0.70
CA VAL A 374 -39.33 54.23 -0.10
C VAL A 374 -40.04 52.86 -0.42
N SER A 375 -40.65 52.01 0.44
CA SER A 375 -41.40 52.04 1.74
C SER A 375 -42.96 52.16 1.56
N GLN A 376 -43.92 51.71 2.41
CA GLN A 376 -44.11 51.02 3.73
C GLN A 376 -45.64 50.63 3.87
N VAL A 377 -46.29 49.94 4.85
CA VAL A 377 -46.02 49.19 6.12
C VAL A 377 -47.29 48.39 6.60
N ALA A 378 -47.13 47.22 7.28
CA ALA A 378 -48.11 46.47 8.15
C ALA A 378 -49.50 46.03 7.55
N SER A 379 -50.48 45.36 8.23
CA SER A 379 -50.70 44.94 9.65
C SER A 379 -51.80 43.83 9.87
N SER A 380 -51.57 42.85 10.78
CA SER A 380 -52.57 42.17 11.70
C SER A 380 -53.77 41.36 11.10
N SER A 381 -54.56 40.53 11.81
CA SER A 381 -54.79 40.30 13.27
C SER A 381 -55.45 38.93 13.63
N ASP A 382 -55.12 38.37 14.82
CA ASP A 382 -55.97 37.58 15.77
C ASP A 382 -56.66 36.24 15.36
N SER A 383 -57.07 35.32 16.27
CA SER A 383 -56.99 35.22 17.75
C SER A 383 -57.11 33.75 18.23
N GLY A 384 -56.50 33.32 19.37
CA GLY A 384 -56.70 31.93 19.84
C GLY A 384 -55.98 31.40 21.11
N TYR A 385 -55.93 32.16 22.21
CA TYR A 385 -55.57 31.75 23.60
C TYR A 385 -55.71 30.23 23.96
N LYS A 386 -54.78 29.56 24.66
CA LYS A 386 -54.01 29.90 25.90
C LYS A 386 -52.70 29.08 26.05
N SER A 387 -51.76 29.28 27.00
CA SER A 387 -51.21 30.45 27.73
C SER A 387 -50.20 30.00 28.83
N ILE A 388 -49.03 30.67 28.97
CA ILE A 388 -48.19 30.85 30.21
C ILE A 388 -47.47 29.58 30.74
N THR A 389 -46.14 29.48 30.93
CA THR A 389 -44.95 30.39 31.13
C THR A 389 -43.67 29.65 30.62
N SER A 390 -42.50 30.17 30.18
CA SER A 390 -41.69 31.43 30.29
C SER A 390 -40.99 31.67 31.65
N PHE A 391 -39.69 32.05 31.78
CA PHE A 391 -38.77 32.82 30.91
C PHE A 391 -37.28 32.42 31.06
N ASN A 392 -36.40 32.91 30.18
CA ASN A 392 -34.93 32.77 30.23
C ASN A 392 -34.20 33.98 30.89
N ASP A 393 -32.92 33.76 31.23
CA ASP A 393 -31.71 34.54 30.84
C ASP A 393 -30.68 34.88 31.96
N PRO A 394 -29.36 34.98 31.65
CA PRO A 394 -28.26 35.01 32.64
C PRO A 394 -27.61 36.41 32.86
N ILE A 395 -27.08 36.67 34.06
CA ILE A 395 -26.24 37.85 34.41
C ILE A 395 -25.11 37.46 35.41
N SER A 396 -23.99 38.18 35.38
CA SER A 396 -22.75 37.93 36.12
C SER A 396 -22.54 38.79 37.41
N LEU A 397 -21.47 38.42 38.17
CA LEU A 397 -20.75 39.07 39.30
C LEU A 397 -20.99 40.59 39.57
N PRO A 398 -20.87 41.10 40.83
CA PRO A 398 -19.61 40.99 41.62
C PRO A 398 -19.63 41.14 43.18
N THR A 399 -18.40 41.13 43.75
CA THR A 399 -17.92 41.69 45.04
C THR A 399 -18.14 40.97 46.40
N SER A 400 -17.06 40.94 47.19
CA SER A 400 -16.91 40.42 48.58
C SER A 400 -17.19 41.51 49.64
N PRO A 401 -17.22 41.22 50.97
CA PRO A 401 -15.95 41.09 51.74
C PRO A 401 -15.94 40.20 53.02
N GLY A 402 -14.73 39.77 53.43
CA GLY A 402 -14.29 39.95 54.83
C GLY A 402 -13.94 38.74 55.71
N VAL A 403 -12.63 38.63 56.04
CA VAL A 403 -12.03 38.24 57.35
C VAL A 403 -12.30 36.81 57.90
N GLY A 404 -11.31 36.04 58.38
CA GLY A 404 -9.88 36.30 58.57
C GLY A 404 -9.11 35.04 59.01
N ALA A 405 -7.81 35.17 59.33
CA ALA A 405 -6.87 34.02 59.38
C ALA A 405 -5.87 34.05 60.56
N THR A 406 -5.36 32.86 60.92
CA THR A 406 -4.07 32.55 61.58
C THR A 406 -3.76 31.05 61.28
N ALA A 407 -2.65 30.58 60.68
CA ALA A 407 -1.20 30.85 60.83
C ALA A 407 -0.57 30.13 62.04
N THR A 408 0.66 29.56 62.01
CA THR A 408 1.76 29.47 61.00
C THR A 408 2.06 27.96 60.68
N SER A 409 3.18 27.40 60.17
CA SER A 409 4.58 27.78 59.83
C SER A 409 5.15 26.74 58.82
N HIS A 410 5.81 27.09 57.71
CA HIS A 410 7.28 27.23 57.48
C HIS A 410 8.17 25.99 57.74
N ALA A 411 9.24 25.70 56.98
CA ALA A 411 9.75 26.11 55.64
C ALA A 411 10.98 25.19 55.32
N SER A 412 11.68 25.15 54.18
CA SER A 412 11.80 25.99 52.96
C SER A 412 12.04 25.05 51.73
N SER A 413 12.60 25.36 50.54
CA SER A 413 13.20 26.54 49.86
C SER A 413 13.37 26.22 48.35
N VAL A 414 13.55 27.24 47.48
CA VAL A 414 13.89 27.11 46.04
C VAL A 414 15.00 28.12 45.69
N GLY A 415 15.82 27.84 44.67
CA GLY A 415 16.82 28.77 44.13
C GLY A 415 16.98 28.65 42.61
N SER A 416 17.04 29.77 41.91
CA SER A 416 17.15 29.89 40.44
C SER A 416 18.49 30.50 40.01
N SER A 417 18.88 30.36 38.74
CA SER A 417 20.02 31.08 38.14
C SER A 417 19.87 31.25 36.60
N PRO A 418 20.58 32.21 35.96
CA PRO A 418 20.27 32.69 34.61
C PRO A 418 21.35 32.39 33.54
N SER A 419 21.06 32.78 32.30
CA SER A 419 21.95 32.74 31.12
C SER A 419 22.76 34.04 30.92
N VAL A 420 23.93 33.95 30.26
CA VAL A 420 24.67 34.98 29.49
C VAL A 420 25.79 34.29 28.68
N ASP A 421 26.09 34.78 27.47
CA ASP A 421 27.17 34.30 26.57
C ASP A 421 28.60 34.68 27.03
N ILE A 422 29.63 34.03 26.44
CA ILE A 422 30.80 34.68 25.80
C ILE A 422 31.70 33.63 25.09
N ALA A 423 32.42 34.06 24.05
CA ALA A 423 33.18 33.19 23.14
C ALA A 423 34.72 33.23 23.34
N ALA A 424 35.41 32.44 22.48
CA ALA A 424 36.78 32.62 21.95
C ALA A 424 37.95 31.74 22.49
N SER A 425 38.44 30.89 21.57
CA SER A 425 39.86 30.70 21.19
C SER A 425 40.90 30.12 22.16
N PHE A 426 41.59 29.05 21.73
CA PHE A 426 43.05 28.92 21.50
C PHE A 426 43.36 27.44 21.17
N THR A 427 43.65 27.08 19.92
CA THR A 427 44.99 27.02 19.26
C THR A 427 45.90 25.87 19.73
N THR A 428 46.35 25.09 18.75
CA THR A 428 47.18 23.88 18.82
C THR A 428 48.56 24.01 19.49
N GLN A 429 49.01 22.91 20.09
CA GLN A 429 50.38 22.41 19.88
C GLN A 429 50.39 20.91 19.62
N ILE A 430 51.30 20.48 18.74
CA ILE A 430 51.60 19.09 18.41
C ILE A 430 52.88 18.70 19.15
N GLN A 431 52.95 17.49 19.70
CA GLN A 431 54.24 16.88 20.01
C GLN A 431 54.23 15.38 19.68
N ALA A 432 54.92 15.01 18.60
CA ALA A 432 55.08 13.63 18.18
C ALA A 432 56.25 12.97 18.94
N ALA A 433 56.09 11.69 19.28
CA ALA A 433 57.16 10.82 19.76
C ALA A 433 57.06 9.48 19.02
N ALA A 434 58.06 9.15 18.22
CA ALA A 434 58.15 7.89 17.48
C ALA A 434 59.28 7.02 18.05
N VAL A 435 58.97 5.76 18.36
CA VAL A 435 59.95 4.70 18.67
C VAL A 435 59.46 3.42 18.00
N ASN A 436 60.39 2.62 17.45
CA ASN A 436 60.09 1.54 16.51
C ASN A 436 59.89 0.16 17.17
N ALA A 437 58.89 -0.55 16.64
CA ALA A 437 58.94 -1.95 16.18
C ALA A 437 59.02 -3.15 17.15
N GLU A 438 58.39 -4.23 16.66
CA GLU A 438 58.64 -5.66 16.90
C GLU A 438 58.36 -6.29 18.28
N ALA A 439 57.14 -6.82 18.41
CA ALA A 439 56.93 -8.21 18.83
C ALA A 439 55.73 -8.80 18.06
N VAL A 440 55.90 -9.99 17.45
CA VAL A 440 54.82 -10.69 16.72
C VAL A 440 54.33 -11.87 17.56
N THR A 441 53.03 -11.92 17.83
CA THR A 441 52.33 -13.11 18.33
C THR A 441 51.03 -13.29 17.56
N THR A 442 50.85 -14.45 16.95
CA THR A 442 49.74 -14.75 16.02
C THR A 442 48.53 -15.33 16.74
N SER A 443 47.35 -14.72 16.55
CA SER A 443 46.06 -15.40 16.57
C SER A 443 45.50 -15.45 15.16
N SER A 444 44.92 -16.60 14.77
CA SER A 444 44.28 -16.77 13.46
C SER A 444 42.90 -16.09 13.41
N HIS A 445 42.37 -15.90 12.20
CA HIS A 445 41.19 -15.09 11.86
C HIS A 445 41.46 -13.57 11.87
N GLY A 446 42.17 -13.10 10.84
CA GLY A 446 42.27 -11.68 10.51
C GLY A 446 41.78 -11.45 9.08
N VAL A 447 40.57 -10.91 8.92
CA VAL A 447 40.09 -10.41 7.63
C VAL A 447 40.73 -9.05 7.38
N VAL A 448 41.38 -8.89 6.22
CA VAL A 448 42.02 -7.62 5.84
C VAL A 448 41.00 -6.76 5.10
N PHE A 449 40.42 -5.79 5.80
CA PHE A 449 39.62 -4.75 5.16
C PHE A 449 40.51 -3.90 4.23
N LEU A 450 40.28 -4.01 2.92
CA LEU A 450 40.75 -3.02 1.95
C LEU A 450 39.75 -1.87 1.93
N GLN A 451 40.21 -0.65 2.19
CA GLN A 451 39.38 0.55 2.06
C GLN A 451 38.99 0.76 0.61
N THR A 452 37.69 0.89 0.34
CA THR A 452 37.21 1.51 -0.89
C THR A 452 37.55 3.01 -0.84
N THR A 453 38.37 3.48 -1.78
CA THR A 453 38.65 4.91 -1.94
C THR A 453 37.50 5.63 -2.62
N ASP A 454 37.17 6.84 -2.17
CA ASP A 454 36.01 7.61 -2.64
C ASP A 454 35.92 7.77 -4.17
N VAL A 455 34.88 7.21 -4.78
CA VAL A 455 34.42 7.58 -6.13
C VAL A 455 33.40 8.72 -6.01
N GLY A 456 33.78 9.81 -5.32
CA GLY A 456 32.88 10.91 -4.97
C GLY A 456 33.44 12.34 -5.10
N THR A 457 34.75 12.50 -5.38
CA THR A 457 35.45 13.80 -5.23
C THR A 457 36.34 14.18 -6.42
N LEU A 458 35.78 14.20 -7.64
CA LEU A 458 36.42 14.77 -8.84
C LEU A 458 35.58 15.83 -9.58
N ALA A 459 34.97 16.76 -8.83
CA ALA A 459 34.16 17.84 -9.40
C ALA A 459 34.41 19.26 -8.80
N SER A 460 35.51 19.50 -8.10
CA SER A 460 35.95 20.89 -7.81
C SER A 460 37.47 21.01 -7.74
N GLY A 461 38.03 21.94 -8.53
CA GLY A 461 39.48 22.16 -8.62
C GLY A 461 39.85 23.17 -9.70
N THR A 462 40.29 24.36 -9.31
CA THR A 462 40.68 25.43 -10.24
C THR A 462 41.99 25.10 -10.96
N ALA A 463 42.06 25.41 -12.26
CA ALA A 463 43.12 24.97 -13.15
C ALA A 463 44.54 25.44 -12.76
N HIS A 464 45.49 24.49 -12.75
CA HIS A 464 46.92 24.75 -12.89
C HIS A 464 47.58 23.64 -13.72
N ASN A 465 48.51 24.01 -14.61
CA ASN A 465 49.17 23.07 -15.52
C ASN A 465 50.15 22.13 -14.79
N GLY A 466 49.87 20.82 -14.83
CA GLY A 466 50.78 19.76 -14.41
C GLY A 466 50.16 18.39 -14.67
N GLY A 467 50.67 17.65 -15.65
CA GLY A 467 50.10 16.36 -16.04
C GLY A 467 50.37 15.26 -15.00
N LEU A 468 49.32 14.78 -14.34
CA LEU A 468 49.30 13.51 -13.62
C LEU A 468 48.75 12.38 -14.51
N PRO A 469 49.00 11.10 -14.18
CA PRO A 469 48.46 9.99 -14.95
C PRO A 469 46.93 10.01 -15.01
N ARG A 470 46.38 9.62 -16.16
CA ARG A 470 44.94 9.41 -16.35
C ARG A 470 44.52 8.26 -15.43
N ALA A 471 43.48 8.46 -14.62
CA ALA A 471 42.83 7.36 -13.91
C ALA A 471 42.32 6.33 -14.95
N GLU A 472 42.31 5.06 -14.59
CA GLU A 472 41.69 4.01 -15.40
C GLU A 472 40.19 4.30 -15.49
N SER A 473 39.63 4.20 -16.70
CA SER A 473 38.19 4.39 -16.90
C SER A 473 37.45 3.20 -16.32
N LEU A 474 36.45 3.46 -15.48
CA LEU A 474 35.44 2.46 -15.14
C LEU A 474 34.71 2.09 -16.43
N ASP A 475 34.78 0.82 -16.81
CA ASP A 475 34.13 0.32 -18.02
C ASP A 475 32.62 0.22 -17.78
N THR A 476 31.82 0.79 -18.69
CA THR A 476 30.37 0.63 -18.61
C THR A 476 29.99 -0.79 -19.00
N LEU A 477 29.30 -1.49 -18.09
CA LEU A 477 28.66 -2.76 -18.39
C LEU A 477 27.15 -2.56 -18.56
N TRP A 478 26.62 -3.16 -19.60
CA TRP A 478 25.20 -3.34 -19.82
C TRP A 478 24.78 -4.73 -19.34
N ILE A 479 23.48 -5.00 -19.22
CA ILE A 479 22.97 -6.36 -19.00
C ILE A 479 22.10 -6.78 -20.19
N ASP A 480 22.34 -7.99 -20.70
CA ASP A 480 21.58 -8.54 -21.83
C ASP A 480 20.15 -8.86 -21.37
N ARG A 481 19.12 -8.48 -22.12
CA ARG A 481 17.72 -8.80 -21.76
C ARG A 481 17.44 -10.32 -21.76
N ASN A 482 18.36 -11.11 -22.33
CA ASN A 482 18.37 -12.58 -22.34
C ASN A 482 19.45 -13.17 -21.39
N VAL A 483 19.90 -12.41 -20.38
CA VAL A 483 20.95 -12.82 -19.42
C VAL A 483 20.63 -14.16 -18.77
N LYS A 484 21.54 -15.13 -18.91
CA LYS A 484 21.33 -16.47 -18.36
C LYS A 484 21.80 -16.58 -16.93
N ILE A 485 20.90 -16.80 -15.98
CA ILE A 485 21.27 -17.14 -14.60
C ILE A 485 21.44 -18.65 -14.49
N ASN A 486 22.63 -19.09 -14.04
CA ASN A 486 23.04 -20.48 -13.97
C ASN A 486 23.24 -20.87 -12.50
N TYR A 487 22.31 -21.61 -11.92
CA TYR A 487 22.43 -22.10 -10.55
C TYR A 487 23.28 -23.38 -10.47
N ARG A 488 24.09 -23.51 -9.41
CA ARG A 488 24.97 -24.65 -9.11
C ARG A 488 25.09 -24.85 -7.60
N ILE A 489 25.16 -26.13 -7.19
CA ILE A 489 25.50 -26.56 -5.82
C ILE A 489 26.84 -27.31 -5.89
N ALA A 490 27.71 -27.13 -4.89
CA ALA A 490 29.04 -27.74 -4.87
C ALA A 490 29.03 -29.29 -4.79
N GLU A 491 29.90 -29.96 -5.55
CA GLU A 491 29.85 -31.42 -5.76
C GLU A 491 30.16 -32.28 -4.51
N SER A 492 30.60 -31.69 -3.39
CA SER A 492 30.75 -32.39 -2.11
C SER A 492 29.44 -32.89 -1.50
N VAL A 493 28.29 -32.52 -2.08
CA VAL A 493 26.94 -32.95 -1.68
C VAL A 493 26.51 -34.27 -2.35
N GLY A 494 27.19 -34.72 -3.40
CA GLY A 494 27.03 -36.07 -3.95
C GLY A 494 25.98 -36.26 -5.06
N GLU A 495 25.19 -35.25 -5.40
CA GLU A 495 24.34 -35.23 -6.60
C GLU A 495 24.51 -33.92 -7.40
N THR A 496 25.12 -34.01 -8.59
CA THR A 496 25.18 -32.90 -9.55
C THR A 496 23.87 -32.86 -10.37
N GLN A 497 22.80 -32.30 -9.80
CA GLN A 497 21.51 -32.11 -10.48
C GLN A 497 21.13 -30.63 -10.68
N TYR A 498 20.21 -30.38 -11.63
CA TYR A 498 19.59 -29.09 -11.98
C TYR A 498 20.49 -27.94 -12.43
N VAL A 499 21.06 -28.09 -13.64
CA VAL A 499 21.19 -26.93 -14.54
C VAL A 499 19.81 -26.64 -15.15
N GLN A 500 18.97 -25.86 -14.45
CA GLN A 500 17.89 -25.17 -15.14
C GLN A 500 18.52 -24.13 -16.08
N ASN A 501 18.29 -24.27 -17.39
CA ASN A 501 18.26 -23.09 -18.24
C ASN A 501 16.91 -22.43 -18.00
N VAL A 502 16.83 -21.47 -17.08
CA VAL A 502 15.70 -20.53 -17.04
C VAL A 502 15.79 -19.71 -18.33
N LEU A 503 15.13 -20.18 -19.38
CA LEU A 503 14.91 -19.42 -20.59
C LEU A 503 13.86 -18.37 -20.25
N MET A 504 14.32 -17.17 -19.90
CA MET A 504 13.49 -16.00 -19.70
C MET A 504 12.60 -15.79 -20.92
N LYS A 505 11.32 -16.12 -20.77
CA LYS A 505 10.28 -15.56 -21.63
C LYS A 505 10.00 -14.13 -21.17
N ALA A 506 9.59 -13.28 -22.10
CA ALA A 506 9.06 -11.95 -21.78
C ALA A 506 7.54 -11.98 -21.54
N ASP A 507 7.02 -13.04 -20.91
CA ASP A 507 5.63 -13.11 -20.43
C ASP A 507 5.58 -12.36 -19.09
N HIS A 508 5.07 -11.13 -19.05
CA HIS A 508 5.10 -10.24 -17.87
C HIS A 508 3.92 -10.45 -16.89
N ASP A 509 3.72 -11.68 -16.43
CA ASP A 509 2.77 -11.99 -15.34
C ASP A 509 3.50 -12.09 -13.99
N HIS A 510 3.67 -10.96 -13.29
CA HIS A 510 4.37 -10.93 -12.00
C HIS A 510 3.53 -11.40 -10.77
N GLU A 511 2.33 -11.93 -10.99
CA GLU A 511 1.41 -12.41 -9.94
C GLU A 511 1.23 -13.95 -9.92
N SER A 512 1.75 -14.71 -10.90
CA SER A 512 1.46 -16.16 -11.05
C SER A 512 2.55 -17.12 -10.52
N ALA A 513 3.76 -16.64 -10.23
CA ALA A 513 4.91 -17.48 -9.87
C ALA A 513 4.82 -18.13 -8.47
N TYR A 514 4.04 -17.58 -7.54
CA TYR A 514 4.05 -17.99 -6.12
C TYR A 514 3.36 -19.33 -5.82
N GLY A 515 2.49 -19.83 -6.71
CA GLY A 515 1.73 -21.07 -6.53
C GLY A 515 2.18 -22.29 -7.34
N SER A 516 2.90 -22.10 -8.46
CA SER A 516 3.08 -23.14 -9.48
C SER A 516 4.33 -24.04 -9.32
N SER A 517 4.87 -24.18 -8.10
CA SER A 517 5.91 -25.17 -7.82
C SER A 517 5.30 -26.55 -7.54
N SER A 518 5.63 -27.57 -8.34
CA SER A 518 5.11 -28.94 -8.12
C SER A 518 5.41 -29.45 -6.71
N SER A 519 4.55 -30.31 -6.14
CA SER A 519 4.61 -30.77 -4.73
C SER A 519 5.82 -31.65 -4.35
N ASN A 520 6.91 -31.59 -5.11
CA ASN A 520 8.17 -32.31 -4.92
C ASN A 520 9.43 -31.38 -4.93
N THR A 521 9.28 -30.07 -5.13
CA THR A 521 10.40 -29.10 -5.07
C THR A 521 10.73 -28.69 -3.64
N SER A 522 12.00 -28.45 -3.32
CA SER A 522 12.42 -28.02 -1.98
C SER A 522 12.25 -26.52 -1.78
N TRP A 523 12.24 -26.06 -0.53
CA TRP A 523 12.29 -24.63 -0.21
C TRP A 523 13.53 -23.95 -0.81
N SER A 524 14.67 -24.62 -0.80
CA SER A 524 15.91 -24.16 -1.44
C SER A 524 15.75 -23.80 -2.91
N SER A 525 15.07 -24.64 -3.70
CA SER A 525 14.84 -24.33 -5.12
C SER A 525 13.86 -23.16 -5.25
N ARG A 526 12.74 -23.18 -4.51
CA ARG A 526 11.71 -22.13 -4.59
C ARG A 526 12.25 -20.74 -4.21
N ILE A 527 13.11 -20.63 -3.19
CA ILE A 527 13.79 -19.38 -2.80
C ILE A 527 14.70 -18.87 -3.91
N VAL A 528 15.53 -19.74 -4.51
CA VAL A 528 16.46 -19.34 -5.59
C VAL A 528 15.72 -19.02 -6.90
N GLU A 529 14.69 -19.78 -7.25
CA GLU A 529 13.82 -19.55 -8.41
C GLU A 529 13.13 -18.18 -8.28
N ASN A 530 12.51 -17.90 -7.14
CA ASN A 530 11.83 -16.62 -6.91
C ASN A 530 12.81 -15.43 -6.82
N ALA A 531 13.99 -15.59 -6.22
CA ALA A 531 15.03 -14.57 -6.23
C ALA A 531 15.53 -14.24 -7.66
N VAL A 532 15.57 -15.23 -8.55
CA VAL A 532 15.92 -15.05 -9.98
C VAL A 532 14.84 -14.26 -10.73
N GLU A 533 13.57 -14.59 -10.53
CA GLU A 533 12.43 -13.86 -11.14
C GLU A 533 12.39 -12.39 -10.67
N ARG A 534 12.47 -12.18 -9.35
CA ARG A 534 12.49 -10.84 -8.74
C ARG A 534 13.71 -10.02 -9.17
N THR A 535 14.84 -10.66 -9.46
CA THR A 535 16.02 -9.98 -10.03
C THR A 535 15.73 -9.45 -11.43
N TYR A 536 15.06 -10.23 -12.29
CA TYR A 536 14.69 -9.78 -13.63
C TYR A 536 13.73 -8.58 -13.58
N ASP A 537 12.67 -8.69 -12.79
CA ASP A 537 11.68 -7.64 -12.54
C ASP A 537 12.34 -6.34 -12.07
N THR A 538 13.21 -6.45 -11.05
CA THR A 538 13.92 -5.34 -10.44
C THR A 538 14.92 -4.67 -11.38
N LEU A 539 15.49 -5.39 -12.35
CA LEU A 539 16.45 -4.83 -13.31
C LEU A 539 15.77 -4.08 -14.46
N PHE A 540 14.74 -4.67 -15.07
CA PHE A 540 14.15 -4.19 -16.33
C PHE A 540 12.85 -3.40 -16.14
N ASN A 541 12.00 -3.80 -15.19
CA ASN A 541 10.68 -3.21 -14.97
C ASN A 541 10.75 -2.14 -13.86
N LYS A 542 11.13 -2.57 -12.65
CA LYS A 542 11.12 -1.82 -11.38
C LYS A 542 12.46 -1.12 -11.08
N ASN A 543 13.17 -0.70 -12.11
CA ASN A 543 14.39 0.09 -12.02
C ASN A 543 14.18 1.52 -12.52
N PHE A 544 15.05 2.44 -12.09
CA PHE A 544 14.88 3.88 -12.31
C PHE A 544 16.06 4.53 -13.04
N VAL A 545 15.78 5.72 -13.58
CA VAL A 545 16.74 6.61 -14.23
C VAL A 545 17.39 7.52 -13.17
N PRO A 546 18.72 7.47 -12.94
CA PRO A 546 19.37 8.10 -11.79
C PRO A 546 19.54 9.63 -11.87
N TRP A 547 18.74 10.34 -12.68
CA TRP A 547 18.88 11.80 -12.91
C TRP A 547 18.89 12.65 -11.63
N LYS A 548 18.28 12.17 -10.53
CA LYS A 548 18.30 12.83 -9.21
C LYS A 548 19.69 12.87 -8.56
N PHE A 549 20.62 12.04 -9.01
CA PHE A 549 21.96 11.83 -8.44
C PHE A 549 23.08 12.43 -9.32
N HIS A 550 22.73 13.05 -10.45
CA HIS A 550 23.66 13.66 -11.40
C HIS A 550 23.39 15.17 -11.55
N PRO A 551 24.39 16.00 -11.91
CA PRO A 551 24.23 17.45 -11.98
C PRO A 551 23.10 17.92 -12.92
N ARG A 552 22.51 19.08 -12.64
CA ARG A 552 21.39 19.62 -13.42
C ARG A 552 21.78 19.83 -14.89
N PHE A 553 21.05 19.17 -15.79
CA PHE A 553 21.29 19.15 -17.24
C PHE A 553 22.67 18.59 -17.64
N SER A 554 23.34 17.79 -16.79
CA SER A 554 24.47 16.97 -17.27
C SER A 554 23.96 15.82 -18.11
N ASP A 555 24.65 15.55 -19.21
CA ASP A 555 24.61 14.23 -19.83
C ASP A 555 25.35 13.25 -18.89
N PHE A 556 24.67 12.21 -18.43
CA PHE A 556 25.17 11.26 -17.43
C PHE A 556 24.98 9.79 -17.85
N GLU A 557 24.18 9.54 -18.88
CA GLU A 557 23.93 8.18 -19.35
C GLU A 557 25.05 7.76 -20.31
N PRO A 558 25.57 6.53 -20.23
CA PRO A 558 26.61 6.08 -21.12
C PRO A 558 26.07 5.82 -22.53
N GLU A 559 26.86 6.15 -23.56
CA GLU A 559 26.51 5.86 -24.95
C GLU A 559 26.39 4.34 -25.21
N LEU A 560 25.24 3.89 -25.69
CA LEU A 560 25.01 2.51 -26.12
C LEU A 560 25.52 2.30 -27.55
N GLY A 561 26.74 1.82 -27.70
CA GLY A 561 27.38 1.52 -29.00
C GLY A 561 27.39 0.03 -29.37
N ASP A 562 27.67 -0.29 -30.64
CA ASP A 562 27.76 -1.67 -31.16
C ASP A 562 28.80 -2.53 -30.42
N ASP A 563 29.91 -1.93 -29.98
CA ASP A 563 31.01 -2.58 -29.23
C ASP A 563 30.77 -2.64 -27.71
N SER A 564 29.55 -2.36 -27.22
CA SER A 564 29.22 -2.37 -25.79
C SER A 564 29.46 -3.73 -25.13
N THR A 565 29.95 -3.73 -23.89
CA THR A 565 30.17 -4.96 -23.11
C THR A 565 28.94 -5.26 -22.25
N TYR A 566 28.51 -6.53 -22.23
CA TYR A 566 27.28 -6.97 -21.57
C TYR A 566 27.52 -8.12 -20.59
N VAL A 567 26.85 -8.08 -19.44
CA VAL A 567 26.56 -9.25 -18.62
C VAL A 567 25.59 -10.15 -19.39
N LYS A 568 26.11 -11.28 -19.91
CA LYS A 568 25.33 -12.28 -20.67
C LYS A 568 25.01 -13.54 -19.86
N SER A 569 25.70 -13.73 -18.73
CA SER A 569 25.42 -14.81 -17.80
C SER A 569 25.85 -14.47 -16.39
N ILE A 570 25.00 -14.83 -15.43
CA ILE A 570 25.27 -14.82 -13.99
C ILE A 570 25.43 -16.28 -13.56
N THR A 571 26.39 -16.58 -12.69
CA THR A 571 26.51 -17.89 -12.03
C THR A 571 26.15 -17.75 -10.56
N LEU A 572 25.17 -18.51 -10.08
CA LEU A 572 24.86 -18.64 -8.66
C LEU A 572 25.51 -19.91 -8.13
N GLN A 573 26.37 -19.80 -7.12
CA GLN A 573 27.09 -20.92 -6.52
C GLN A 573 26.75 -21.06 -5.03
N GLN A 574 25.96 -22.07 -4.70
CA GLN A 574 25.72 -22.46 -3.31
C GLN A 574 26.77 -23.47 -2.87
N ASN A 575 27.55 -23.12 -1.84
CA ASN A 575 28.69 -23.91 -1.37
C ASN A 575 28.31 -25.04 -0.41
N THR A 576 27.17 -24.94 0.26
CA THR A 576 26.68 -25.88 1.28
C THR A 576 25.19 -26.11 1.13
N SER A 577 24.71 -27.32 1.44
CA SER A 577 23.26 -27.60 1.46
C SER A 577 22.56 -26.79 2.55
N ASP A 578 21.38 -26.26 2.24
CA ASP A 578 20.51 -25.64 3.25
C ASP A 578 20.10 -26.65 4.34
N PRO A 579 19.85 -26.19 5.58
CA PRO A 579 19.20 -27.01 6.60
C PRO A 579 17.74 -27.29 6.23
N ALA A 580 17.19 -28.39 6.75
CA ALA A 580 15.76 -28.73 6.55
C ALA A 580 14.78 -27.67 7.11
N SER A 581 15.26 -26.76 7.97
CA SER A 581 14.55 -25.62 8.55
C SER A 581 14.73 -24.29 7.80
N ILE A 582 15.24 -24.29 6.56
CA ILE A 582 15.52 -23.07 5.78
C ILE A 582 14.32 -22.12 5.63
N ALA A 583 13.09 -22.66 5.62
CA ALA A 583 11.84 -21.88 5.56
C ALA A 583 11.40 -21.26 6.90
N LYS A 584 12.11 -21.58 7.99
CA LYS A 584 11.85 -21.08 9.36
C LYS A 584 13.09 -21.11 10.26
N PRO A 585 14.17 -20.41 9.84
CA PRO A 585 15.49 -20.58 10.44
C PRO A 585 15.54 -20.04 11.86
N THR A 586 16.02 -20.84 12.81
CA THR A 586 16.33 -20.28 14.14
C THR A 586 17.49 -19.29 14.03
N THR A 587 17.54 -18.34 14.95
CA THR A 587 18.49 -17.22 14.94
C THR A 587 19.93 -17.72 14.84
N GLY A 588 20.62 -17.39 13.74
CA GLY A 588 21.98 -17.84 13.45
C GLY A 588 22.12 -19.29 12.91
N SER A 589 21.02 -19.99 12.61
CA SER A 589 21.05 -21.37 12.08
C SER A 589 21.26 -21.45 10.56
N VAL A 590 21.30 -20.32 9.85
CA VAL A 590 21.51 -20.22 8.41
C VAL A 590 22.61 -19.19 8.15
N ASP A 591 23.51 -19.52 7.23
CA ASP A 591 24.52 -18.59 6.74
C ASP A 591 23.90 -17.62 5.72
N GLU A 592 23.62 -16.40 6.16
CA GLU A 592 23.09 -15.30 5.35
C GLU A 592 24.19 -14.54 4.55
N SER A 593 25.46 -14.96 4.64
CA SER A 593 26.58 -14.31 3.96
C SER A 593 26.68 -14.67 2.47
N TYR A 594 27.28 -13.75 1.70
CA TYR A 594 27.48 -13.93 0.27
C TYR A 594 28.67 -13.12 -0.27
N THR A 595 29.05 -13.43 -1.52
CA THR A 595 30.03 -12.71 -2.32
C THR A 595 29.43 -12.41 -3.70
N VAL A 596 29.63 -11.19 -4.22
CA VAL A 596 29.31 -10.81 -5.61
C VAL A 596 30.59 -10.38 -6.33
N ASP A 597 30.96 -11.14 -7.35
CA ASP A 597 32.06 -10.84 -8.26
C ASP A 597 31.50 -10.45 -9.64
N MET A 598 31.89 -9.30 -10.17
CA MET A 598 31.54 -8.83 -11.51
C MET A 598 32.79 -8.27 -12.20
N SER A 599 33.30 -9.00 -13.20
CA SER A 599 34.44 -8.55 -14.00
C SER A 599 34.04 -7.49 -15.03
N ALA A 600 34.97 -6.62 -15.41
CA ALA A 600 34.80 -5.62 -16.48
C ALA A 600 34.51 -6.21 -17.88
N LYS A 601 34.36 -7.53 -18.01
CA LYS A 601 33.93 -8.23 -19.24
C LYS A 601 32.47 -8.72 -19.19
N GLY A 602 31.74 -8.43 -18.11
CA GLY A 602 30.39 -8.96 -17.88
C GLY A 602 30.36 -10.40 -17.36
N GLU A 603 31.46 -10.89 -16.79
CA GLU A 603 31.52 -12.20 -16.11
C GLU A 603 31.05 -12.02 -14.67
N VAL A 604 29.88 -12.56 -14.30
CA VAL A 604 29.29 -12.40 -12.95
C VAL A 604 29.17 -13.73 -12.22
N THR A 605 29.61 -13.76 -10.97
CA THR A 605 29.40 -14.88 -10.03
C THR A 605 28.88 -14.36 -8.69
N ILE A 606 27.83 -14.99 -8.17
CA ILE A 606 27.29 -14.76 -6.82
C ILE A 606 27.46 -16.06 -6.05
N THR A 607 28.14 -16.02 -4.90
CA THR A 607 28.49 -17.20 -4.11
C THR A 607 27.96 -17.07 -2.69
N ALA A 608 27.36 -18.11 -2.10
CA ALA A 608 26.84 -18.06 -0.74
C ALA A 608 26.85 -19.43 -0.03
N GLY A 609 26.65 -19.42 1.28
CA GLY A 609 26.44 -20.63 2.09
C GLY A 609 25.03 -21.22 1.96
N SER A 610 24.01 -20.39 1.70
CA SER A 610 22.60 -20.79 1.64
C SER A 610 21.85 -20.18 0.46
N SER A 611 20.62 -20.66 0.21
CA SER A 611 19.68 -20.06 -0.75
C SER A 611 19.27 -18.64 -0.37
N ILE A 612 19.12 -18.34 0.94
CA ILE A 612 18.86 -16.98 1.45
C ILE A 612 20.06 -16.06 1.17
N GLY A 613 21.29 -16.53 1.39
CA GLY A 613 22.51 -15.79 1.02
C GLY A 613 22.59 -15.50 -0.48
N LEU A 614 22.20 -16.43 -1.35
CA LEU A 614 22.08 -16.17 -2.80
C LEU A 614 21.01 -15.10 -3.11
N SER A 615 19.87 -15.13 -2.43
CA SER A 615 18.79 -14.13 -2.57
C SER A 615 19.26 -12.72 -2.14
N TYR A 616 20.03 -12.62 -1.06
CA TYR A 616 20.63 -11.38 -0.59
C TYR A 616 21.75 -10.86 -1.52
N GLY A 617 22.54 -11.77 -2.11
CA GLY A 617 23.53 -11.42 -3.14
C GLY A 617 22.89 -10.92 -4.43
N LEU A 618 21.80 -11.54 -4.87
CA LEU A 618 20.97 -11.07 -5.98
C LEU A 618 20.34 -9.70 -5.68
N THR A 619 19.79 -9.53 -4.48
CA THR A 619 19.22 -8.26 -4.00
C THR A 619 20.24 -7.12 -4.10
N THR A 620 21.48 -7.34 -3.65
CA THR A 620 22.58 -6.38 -3.82
C THR A 620 22.99 -6.19 -5.27
N PHE A 621 23.05 -7.26 -6.08
CA PHE A 621 23.38 -7.17 -7.51
C PHE A 621 22.43 -6.22 -8.26
N THR A 622 21.11 -6.26 -7.97
CA THR A 622 20.16 -5.31 -8.59
C THR A 622 20.45 -3.85 -8.26
N GLN A 623 21.06 -3.56 -7.11
CA GLN A 623 21.39 -2.19 -6.68
C GLN A 623 22.65 -1.64 -7.39
N LEU A 624 23.40 -2.47 -8.10
CA LEU A 624 24.54 -2.01 -8.91
C LEU A 624 24.12 -1.39 -10.25
N PHE A 625 22.85 -1.59 -10.67
CA PHE A 625 22.36 -1.24 -12.01
C PHE A 625 21.29 -0.14 -12.01
N TYR A 626 21.21 0.55 -13.14
CA TYR A 626 20.30 1.65 -13.44
C TYR A 626 19.63 1.47 -14.82
N LYS A 627 18.48 2.10 -15.01
CA LYS A 627 17.76 2.14 -16.30
C LYS A 627 18.14 3.40 -17.09
N CYS A 628 18.24 3.30 -18.40
CA CYS A 628 18.38 4.46 -19.29
C CYS A 628 17.06 5.20 -19.49
N SER A 629 17.15 6.51 -19.74
CA SER A 629 16.04 7.37 -20.15
C SER A 629 15.56 7.07 -21.57
N THR A 630 16.43 6.52 -22.42
CA THR A 630 16.11 6.13 -23.81
C THR A 630 16.30 4.64 -24.03
N GLY A 631 15.23 3.95 -24.46
CA GLY A 631 15.25 2.52 -24.79
C GLY A 631 15.14 1.58 -23.58
N GLU A 632 15.41 0.30 -23.79
CA GLU A 632 15.34 -0.75 -22.76
C GLU A 632 16.68 -1.00 -22.05
N GLY A 633 17.67 -0.11 -22.24
CA GLY A 633 19.02 -0.27 -21.72
C GLY A 633 19.08 -0.24 -20.20
N VAL A 634 19.76 -1.23 -19.62
CA VAL A 634 20.06 -1.32 -18.18
C VAL A 634 21.57 -1.47 -18.02
N TYR A 635 22.19 -0.61 -17.21
CA TYR A 635 23.64 -0.41 -17.17
C TYR A 635 24.20 -0.22 -15.75
N THR A 636 25.52 -0.39 -15.63
CA THR A 636 26.30 -0.01 -14.45
C THR A 636 27.63 0.60 -14.88
N THR A 637 28.08 1.60 -14.12
CA THR A 637 29.39 2.26 -14.27
C THR A 637 30.34 1.90 -13.11
N LEU A 638 29.98 0.90 -12.29
CA LEU A 638 30.74 0.50 -11.10
C LEU A 638 31.75 -0.64 -11.36
N ALA A 639 31.81 -1.18 -12.58
CA ALA A 639 32.61 -2.36 -12.89
C ALA A 639 34.12 -2.05 -13.00
N PRO A 640 35.01 -2.97 -12.56
CA PRO A 640 34.72 -4.26 -11.92
C PRO A 640 34.34 -4.12 -10.43
N VAL A 641 33.46 -5.01 -9.96
CA VAL A 641 32.98 -5.05 -8.56
C VAL A 641 33.40 -6.35 -7.89
N HIS A 642 33.85 -6.27 -6.64
CA HIS A 642 33.93 -7.39 -5.70
C HIS A 642 33.32 -6.95 -4.36
N ILE A 643 32.31 -7.67 -3.89
CA ILE A 643 31.63 -7.46 -2.61
C ILE A 643 31.67 -8.78 -1.84
N THR A 644 32.05 -8.74 -0.56
CA THR A 644 31.78 -9.80 0.42
C THR A 644 30.99 -9.16 1.55
N ASP A 645 29.84 -9.75 1.92
CA ASP A 645 28.85 -9.11 2.79
C ASP A 645 28.09 -10.14 3.65
N SER A 646 27.67 -9.73 4.84
CA SER A 646 27.04 -10.57 5.87
C SER A 646 26.41 -9.71 6.96
N PRO A 647 25.26 -10.11 7.53
CA PRO A 647 24.62 -9.33 8.59
C PRO A 647 25.43 -9.36 9.90
N MET A 648 25.51 -8.22 10.58
CA MET A 648 26.04 -8.12 11.95
C MET A 648 25.09 -8.76 12.97
N PHE A 649 23.78 -8.58 12.80
CA PHE A 649 22.75 -9.14 13.69
C PHE A 649 21.87 -10.17 12.96
N PRO A 650 21.68 -11.37 13.52
CA PRO A 650 20.83 -12.40 12.91
C PRO A 650 19.33 -12.13 13.04
N TRP A 651 18.88 -11.25 13.94
CA TRP A 651 17.48 -10.79 14.03
C TRP A 651 17.33 -9.36 13.52
N ARG A 652 16.56 -9.16 12.45
CA ARG A 652 16.42 -7.87 11.78
C ARG A 652 14.94 -7.63 11.44
N GLY A 653 14.19 -7.09 12.40
CA GLY A 653 12.73 -7.18 12.38
C GLY A 653 11.94 -5.89 12.28
N LEU A 654 10.65 -6.06 12.05
CA LEU A 654 9.62 -5.02 12.02
C LEU A 654 8.37 -5.59 12.72
N ASN A 655 7.89 -4.96 13.79
CA ASN A 655 6.56 -5.22 14.33
C ASN A 655 5.51 -4.40 13.57
N ILE A 656 4.49 -5.07 13.03
CA ILE A 656 3.30 -4.45 12.47
C ILE A 656 2.05 -4.83 13.28
N ASP A 657 1.38 -3.80 13.79
CA ASP A 657 0.07 -3.89 14.41
C ASP A 657 -1.05 -3.94 13.35
N THR A 658 -1.89 -4.96 13.44
CA THR A 658 -3.09 -5.11 12.60
C THR A 658 -4.39 -5.20 13.40
N SER A 659 -4.34 -4.92 14.71
CA SER A 659 -5.51 -4.91 15.58
C SER A 659 -6.08 -3.51 15.74
N ARG A 660 -5.28 -2.52 16.19
CA ARG A 660 -5.74 -1.14 16.37
C ARG A 660 -6.33 -0.59 15.07
N THR A 661 -5.70 -0.92 13.93
CA THR A 661 -6.30 -0.79 12.59
C THR A 661 -5.90 -1.96 11.69
N PHE A 662 -6.89 -2.67 11.14
CA PHE A 662 -6.72 -3.79 10.19
C PHE A 662 -5.91 -3.41 8.94
N LYS A 663 -5.07 -4.34 8.46
CA LYS A 663 -4.25 -4.20 7.24
C LYS A 663 -4.61 -5.28 6.21
N PRO A 664 -5.16 -4.94 5.03
CA PRO A 664 -5.35 -5.87 3.92
C PRO A 664 -4.10 -6.72 3.61
N MET A 665 -4.31 -7.97 3.15
CA MET A 665 -3.22 -8.91 2.88
C MET A 665 -2.21 -8.38 1.84
N GLN A 666 -2.65 -7.57 0.88
CA GLN A 666 -1.77 -6.95 -0.10
C GLN A 666 -0.74 -6.01 0.55
N ASP A 667 -1.12 -5.28 1.60
CA ASP A 667 -0.22 -4.39 2.33
C ASP A 667 0.77 -5.19 3.18
N MET A 668 0.35 -6.35 3.70
CA MET A 668 1.22 -7.29 4.41
C MET A 668 2.27 -7.91 3.46
N TYR A 669 1.89 -8.29 2.24
CA TYR A 669 2.83 -8.74 1.20
C TYR A 669 3.78 -7.62 0.77
N ALA A 670 3.28 -6.39 0.53
CA ALA A 670 4.09 -5.22 0.18
C ALA A 670 5.10 -4.84 1.29
N MET A 671 4.72 -5.05 2.56
CA MET A 671 5.62 -4.85 3.69
C MET A 671 6.74 -5.89 3.73
N ILE A 672 6.41 -7.17 3.52
CA ILE A 672 7.41 -8.25 3.39
C ILE A 672 8.35 -7.99 2.21
N ASP A 673 7.84 -7.51 1.08
CA ASP A 673 8.63 -7.12 -0.10
C ASP A 673 9.64 -6.01 0.25
N SER A 674 9.15 -4.96 0.91
CA SER A 674 9.96 -3.83 1.35
C SER A 674 11.03 -4.23 2.37
N MET A 675 10.72 -5.16 3.28
CA MET A 675 11.68 -5.76 4.20
C MET A 675 12.75 -6.57 3.49
N ALA A 676 12.36 -7.42 2.54
CA ALA A 676 13.29 -8.23 1.75
C ALA A 676 14.24 -7.36 0.91
N PHE A 677 13.75 -6.27 0.31
CA PHE A 677 14.57 -5.27 -0.38
C PHE A 677 15.65 -4.64 0.52
N ASN A 678 15.42 -4.61 1.83
CA ASN A 678 16.33 -4.08 2.86
C ASN A 678 17.06 -5.19 3.65
N LYS A 679 16.93 -6.47 3.25
CA LYS A 679 17.48 -7.67 3.93
C LYS A 679 17.05 -7.84 5.40
N MET A 680 15.90 -7.28 5.78
CA MET A 680 15.22 -7.62 7.04
C MET A 680 14.66 -9.05 6.94
N ASN A 681 14.55 -9.78 8.06
CA ASN A 681 14.28 -11.23 8.06
C ASN A 681 13.24 -11.70 9.10
N ARG A 682 12.56 -10.76 9.77
CA ARG A 682 11.55 -11.03 10.81
C ARG A 682 10.37 -10.07 10.68
N LEU A 683 9.20 -10.58 10.27
CA LEU A 683 7.95 -9.83 10.41
C LEU A 683 7.31 -10.25 11.72
N HIS A 684 7.42 -9.41 12.74
CA HIS A 684 6.64 -9.55 13.95
C HIS A 684 5.23 -9.03 13.64
N TRP A 685 4.23 -9.88 13.83
CA TRP A 685 2.84 -9.60 13.48
C TRP A 685 1.97 -9.58 14.74
N HIS A 686 1.81 -8.38 15.29
CA HIS A 686 0.85 -8.07 16.34
C HIS A 686 -0.58 -8.09 15.77
N VAL A 687 -1.22 -9.26 15.84
CA VAL A 687 -2.48 -9.52 15.12
C VAL A 687 -3.75 -9.30 15.97
N THR A 688 -3.66 -9.28 17.30
CA THR A 688 -4.81 -9.11 18.22
C THR A 688 -4.48 -8.18 19.38
N ASP A 689 -5.41 -7.30 19.75
CA ASP A 689 -5.29 -6.37 20.88
C ASP A 689 -6.67 -6.12 21.54
N ALA A 690 -6.73 -5.19 22.49
CA ALA A 690 -7.93 -4.69 23.15
C ALA A 690 -8.98 -4.12 22.19
N GLN A 691 -8.57 -3.46 21.09
CA GLN A 691 -9.52 -2.82 20.17
C GLN A 691 -10.20 -3.83 19.22
N ALA A 692 -9.47 -4.85 18.72
CA ALA A 692 -10.04 -5.83 17.80
C ALA A 692 -9.39 -7.24 17.87
N TRP A 693 -10.16 -8.24 17.47
CA TRP A 693 -9.71 -9.60 17.18
C TRP A 693 -10.01 -9.95 15.71
N PRO A 694 -9.09 -9.70 14.76
CA PRO A 694 -9.28 -10.03 13.34
C PRO A 694 -8.89 -11.48 12.98
N LEU A 695 -8.15 -12.20 13.83
CA LEU A 695 -7.61 -13.53 13.51
C LEU A 695 -8.65 -14.65 13.58
N GLU A 696 -8.84 -15.40 12.49
CA GLU A 696 -9.67 -16.60 12.51
C GLU A 696 -8.99 -17.76 13.28
N ILE A 697 -9.72 -18.26 14.28
CA ILE A 697 -9.42 -19.48 15.02
C ILE A 697 -10.55 -20.47 14.69
N PRO A 698 -10.35 -21.44 13.78
CA PRO A 698 -11.42 -22.36 13.36
C PRO A 698 -12.08 -23.17 14.50
N SER A 699 -11.39 -23.36 15.64
CA SER A 699 -12.00 -23.92 16.87
C SER A 699 -12.92 -22.94 17.62
N MET A 700 -12.77 -21.63 17.40
CA MET A 700 -13.45 -20.50 18.05
C MET A 700 -13.77 -19.37 17.05
N PRO A 701 -14.56 -19.62 15.99
CA PRO A 701 -14.90 -18.60 14.99
C PRO A 701 -15.58 -17.37 15.60
N GLU A 702 -16.28 -17.55 16.72
CA GLU A 702 -16.90 -16.47 17.52
C GLU A 702 -15.92 -15.38 17.98
N LEU A 703 -14.61 -15.64 18.04
CA LEU A 703 -13.60 -14.62 18.35
C LEU A 703 -13.50 -13.57 17.24
N ALA A 704 -13.35 -14.01 15.98
CA ALA A 704 -13.29 -13.09 14.85
C ALA A 704 -14.68 -12.58 14.45
N ASP A 705 -15.73 -13.40 14.55
CA ASP A 705 -17.10 -13.01 14.18
C ASP A 705 -17.68 -11.89 15.06
N GLU A 706 -17.28 -11.81 16.34
CA GLU A 706 -17.78 -10.81 17.28
C GLU A 706 -16.71 -9.79 17.73
N GLY A 707 -15.42 -10.11 17.59
CA GLY A 707 -14.30 -9.26 18.00
C GLY A 707 -13.63 -8.44 16.88
N ALA A 708 -13.87 -8.74 15.59
CA ALA A 708 -13.37 -7.92 14.48
C ALA A 708 -14.24 -6.67 14.26
N TYR A 709 -13.64 -5.58 13.74
CA TYR A 709 -14.37 -4.35 13.44
C TYR A 709 -15.52 -4.52 12.41
N THR A 710 -15.39 -5.48 11.50
CA THR A 710 -16.41 -5.81 10.49
C THR A 710 -16.16 -7.22 9.94
N SER A 711 -17.19 -7.84 9.34
CA SER A 711 -17.14 -9.23 8.89
C SER A 711 -16.08 -9.55 7.83
N PHE A 712 -15.56 -8.53 7.13
CA PHE A 712 -14.55 -8.62 6.07
C PHE A 712 -13.16 -8.11 6.47
N GLN A 713 -12.97 -7.63 7.69
CA GLN A 713 -11.64 -7.24 8.23
C GLN A 713 -11.13 -8.35 9.15
N LYS A 714 -10.79 -9.48 8.54
CA LYS A 714 -10.34 -10.71 9.20
C LYS A 714 -9.17 -11.34 8.45
N TYR A 715 -8.42 -12.19 9.15
CA TYR A 715 -7.38 -13.05 8.58
C TYR A 715 -7.79 -14.52 8.73
N SER A 716 -8.09 -15.18 7.63
CA SER A 716 -8.43 -16.61 7.62
C SER A 716 -7.23 -17.50 7.95
N ALA A 717 -7.47 -18.79 8.17
CA ALA A 717 -6.38 -19.76 8.34
C ALA A 717 -5.50 -19.86 7.07
N GLU A 718 -6.11 -19.70 5.90
CA GLU A 718 -5.48 -19.64 4.59
C GLU A 718 -4.62 -18.38 4.43
N ASP A 719 -5.08 -17.21 4.87
CA ASP A 719 -4.31 -15.95 4.84
C ASP A 719 -3.04 -16.04 5.68
N VAL A 720 -3.14 -16.53 6.91
CA VAL A 720 -1.99 -16.74 7.81
C VAL A 720 -0.97 -17.68 7.16
N LYS A 721 -1.44 -18.79 6.57
CA LYS A 721 -0.59 -19.73 5.84
C LYS A 721 0.08 -19.07 4.63
N ALA A 722 -0.66 -18.31 3.83
CA ALA A 722 -0.16 -17.66 2.62
C ALA A 722 0.92 -16.61 2.95
N LEU A 723 0.72 -15.80 4.01
CA LEU A 723 1.71 -14.84 4.47
C LEU A 723 3.00 -15.51 4.97
N GLN A 724 2.87 -16.60 5.74
CA GLN A 724 4.01 -17.41 6.18
C GLN A 724 4.75 -18.04 4.99
N GLU A 725 4.03 -18.60 4.01
CA GLU A 725 4.66 -19.20 2.81
C GLU A 725 5.33 -18.15 1.92
N TYR A 726 4.75 -16.96 1.79
CA TYR A 726 5.31 -15.84 1.03
C TYR A 726 6.59 -15.30 1.68
N GLY A 727 6.55 -15.03 2.99
CA GLY A 727 7.72 -14.61 3.76
C GLY A 727 8.89 -15.61 3.64
N ALA A 728 8.60 -16.90 3.79
CA ALA A 728 9.59 -17.97 3.66
C ALA A 728 10.25 -18.06 2.26
N LEU A 729 9.61 -17.57 1.20
CA LEU A 729 10.20 -17.51 -0.15
C LEU A 729 11.21 -16.38 -0.32
N VAL A 730 11.01 -15.25 0.37
CA VAL A 730 11.90 -14.08 0.29
C VAL A 730 12.88 -13.95 1.46
N GLY A 731 12.85 -14.89 2.42
CA GLY A 731 13.74 -14.92 3.58
C GLY A 731 13.27 -14.06 4.76
N VAL A 732 11.96 -13.84 4.89
CA VAL A 732 11.31 -13.13 6.01
C VAL A 732 10.45 -14.11 6.79
N GLU A 733 10.85 -14.45 8.01
CA GLU A 733 10.04 -15.33 8.88
C GLU A 733 8.95 -14.51 9.58
N VAL A 734 7.70 -14.96 9.49
CA VAL A 734 6.55 -14.29 10.11
C VAL A 734 6.34 -14.88 11.51
N VAL A 735 6.62 -14.05 12.52
CA VAL A 735 6.48 -14.35 13.95
C VAL A 735 5.18 -13.73 14.43
N MET A 736 4.18 -14.57 14.73
CA MET A 736 2.88 -14.09 15.21
C MET A 736 2.93 -13.78 16.71
N GLU A 737 2.27 -12.70 17.10
CA GLU A 737 1.98 -12.33 18.47
C GLU A 737 0.50 -12.49 18.79
N ILE A 738 0.19 -13.06 19.95
CA ILE A 738 -1.10 -12.90 20.62
C ILE A 738 -0.81 -12.31 21.99
N ASP A 739 -0.95 -10.99 22.14
CA ASP A 739 -0.62 -10.35 23.42
C ASP A 739 -1.59 -10.80 24.52
N ASN A 740 -1.03 -11.20 25.67
CA ASN A 740 -1.78 -11.62 26.84
C ASN A 740 -0.89 -11.63 28.11
N PRO A 741 -1.42 -11.35 29.32
CA PRO A 741 -2.82 -11.06 29.64
C PRO A 741 -3.20 -9.58 29.54
N GLY A 742 -2.30 -8.69 29.12
CA GLY A 742 -2.64 -7.32 28.70
C GLY A 742 -3.59 -7.35 27.49
N HIS A 743 -3.88 -6.18 26.90
CA HIS A 743 -4.26 -6.06 25.48
C HIS A 743 -5.31 -7.06 24.94
N THR A 744 -6.33 -7.40 25.75
CA THR A 744 -7.25 -8.53 25.47
C THR A 744 -8.74 -8.19 25.53
N SER A 745 -9.10 -6.91 25.66
CA SER A 745 -10.49 -6.43 25.76
C SER A 745 -11.41 -6.92 24.64
N SER A 746 -10.91 -7.14 23.41
CA SER A 746 -11.70 -7.63 22.27
C SER A 746 -12.30 -9.03 22.48
N ILE A 747 -11.64 -9.88 23.28
CA ILE A 747 -12.14 -11.22 23.67
C ILE A 747 -13.48 -11.09 24.41
N ALA A 748 -13.76 -9.97 25.07
CA ALA A 748 -14.99 -9.78 25.84
C ALA A 748 -16.26 -9.71 24.98
N PHE A 749 -16.16 -9.53 23.65
CA PHE A 749 -17.35 -9.50 22.79
C PHE A 749 -18.05 -10.86 22.74
N SER A 750 -17.32 -11.96 22.44
CA SER A 750 -17.86 -13.33 22.49
C SER A 750 -17.66 -14.04 23.83
N HIS A 751 -16.61 -13.68 24.60
CA HIS A 751 -16.24 -14.33 25.85
C HIS A 751 -16.20 -13.35 27.06
N PRO A 752 -17.28 -12.60 27.36
CA PRO A 752 -17.29 -11.51 28.35
C PRO A 752 -16.94 -11.92 29.79
N ASN A 753 -17.04 -13.20 30.14
CA ASN A 753 -16.71 -13.70 31.48
C ASN A 753 -15.20 -13.82 31.74
N LEU A 754 -14.36 -13.78 30.68
CA LEU A 754 -12.92 -14.00 30.76
C LEU A 754 -12.12 -12.73 31.06
N ILE A 755 -12.69 -11.55 30.82
CA ILE A 755 -12.01 -10.26 30.92
C ILE A 755 -12.41 -9.53 32.22
N ALA A 756 -11.41 -9.00 32.93
CA ALA A 756 -11.56 -8.05 34.02
C ALA A 756 -11.43 -6.61 33.49
N ALA A 757 -12.06 -5.64 34.16
CA ALA A 757 -12.02 -4.21 33.81
C ALA A 757 -12.38 -3.83 32.36
N PHE A 758 -13.20 -4.65 31.67
CA PHE A 758 -13.62 -4.41 30.29
C PHE A 758 -14.30 -3.05 30.10
N ASN A 759 -13.70 -2.21 29.26
CA ASN A 759 -14.17 -0.90 28.79
C ASN A 759 -14.80 -0.03 29.90
N VAL A 760 -14.05 0.17 30.99
CA VAL A 760 -14.49 1.03 32.10
C VAL A 760 -14.48 2.49 31.64
N GLN A 761 -15.65 3.14 31.63
CA GLN A 761 -15.79 4.52 31.18
C GLN A 761 -16.39 5.40 32.29
N PRO A 762 -15.89 6.64 32.49
CA PRO A 762 -14.82 7.29 31.74
C PRO A 762 -13.38 6.92 32.18
N ASP A 763 -13.22 6.26 33.34
CA ASP A 763 -11.93 6.12 34.04
C ASP A 763 -11.04 4.95 33.51
N TRP A 764 -11.06 4.66 32.21
CA TRP A 764 -10.27 3.56 31.59
C TRP A 764 -8.78 3.68 31.91
N ASN A 765 -8.28 4.91 32.03
CA ASN A 765 -6.88 5.26 32.34
C ASN A 765 -6.45 4.91 33.77
N THR A 766 -7.38 4.44 34.62
CA THR A 766 -7.04 3.81 35.91
C THR A 766 -6.62 2.35 35.72
N TYR A 767 -7.06 1.72 34.62
CA TYR A 767 -7.06 0.27 34.41
C TYR A 767 -6.33 -0.21 33.15
N ALA A 768 -5.88 0.70 32.27
CA ALA A 768 -5.04 0.44 31.10
C ALA A 768 -4.30 1.74 30.69
N ALA A 769 -3.27 1.63 29.86
CA ALA A 769 -2.56 2.78 29.29
C ALA A 769 -3.37 3.50 28.18
N GLU A 770 -4.23 2.76 27.47
CA GLU A 770 -5.13 3.25 26.43
C GLU A 770 -6.55 2.63 26.52
N PRO A 771 -7.57 3.22 25.88
CA PRO A 771 -8.90 2.61 25.77
C PRO A 771 -9.00 1.63 24.59
N PRO A 772 -9.82 0.55 24.71
CA PRO A 772 -10.64 0.18 25.86
C PRO A 772 -9.88 -0.66 26.90
N SER A 773 -9.98 -0.30 28.17
CA SER A 773 -9.36 -1.07 29.26
C SER A 773 -9.84 -2.52 29.29
N GLY A 774 -8.96 -3.46 29.66
CA GLY A 774 -9.33 -4.86 29.89
C GLY A 774 -8.13 -5.79 29.91
N THR A 775 -8.23 -6.87 30.68
CA THR A 775 -7.20 -7.91 30.84
C THR A 775 -7.84 -9.28 31.09
N LEU A 776 -7.20 -10.36 30.64
CA LEU A 776 -7.62 -11.72 31.01
C LEU A 776 -7.52 -11.95 32.53
N LYS A 777 -8.56 -12.55 33.12
CA LYS A 777 -8.63 -12.86 34.56
C LYS A 777 -7.53 -13.84 34.99
N LEU A 778 -6.72 -13.43 35.95
CA LEU A 778 -5.42 -14.05 36.23
C LEU A 778 -5.52 -15.39 36.99
N ASN A 779 -6.64 -15.62 37.67
CA ASN A 779 -6.90 -16.81 38.49
C ASN A 779 -8.17 -17.57 38.06
N SER A 780 -8.53 -17.49 36.77
CA SER A 780 -9.71 -18.14 36.20
C SER A 780 -9.38 -19.43 35.46
N THR A 781 -9.99 -20.56 35.84
CA THR A 781 -9.90 -21.81 35.07
C THR A 781 -10.46 -21.64 33.65
N ALA A 782 -11.54 -20.86 33.47
CA ALA A 782 -12.13 -20.63 32.15
C ALA A 782 -11.20 -19.85 31.20
N VAL A 783 -10.27 -19.05 31.74
CA VAL A 783 -9.19 -18.42 30.94
C VAL A 783 -8.18 -19.47 30.50
N TYR A 784 -7.79 -20.41 31.37
CA TYR A 784 -6.88 -21.49 30.98
C TYR A 784 -7.51 -22.46 29.96
N ASP A 785 -8.80 -22.80 30.13
CA ASP A 785 -9.57 -23.64 29.19
C ASP A 785 -9.66 -22.98 27.80
N PHE A 786 -9.83 -21.65 27.78
CA PHE A 786 -9.85 -20.83 26.56
C PHE A 786 -8.48 -20.79 25.87
N LEU A 787 -7.41 -20.49 26.61
CA LEU A 787 -6.04 -20.43 26.08
C LEU A 787 -5.56 -21.81 25.60
N GLU A 788 -5.99 -22.90 26.22
CA GLU A 788 -5.68 -24.26 25.78
C GLU A 788 -6.25 -24.50 24.38
N LYS A 789 -7.55 -24.20 24.21
CA LYS A 789 -8.29 -24.30 22.94
C LYS A 789 -7.78 -23.34 21.85
N LEU A 790 -7.28 -22.16 22.24
CA LEU A 790 -6.68 -21.17 21.34
C LEU A 790 -5.37 -21.70 20.75
N PHE A 791 -4.44 -22.09 21.62
CA PHE A 791 -3.10 -22.49 21.22
C PHE A 791 -3.06 -23.89 20.58
N ASP A 792 -3.95 -24.81 20.97
CA ASP A 792 -4.11 -26.12 20.30
C ASP A 792 -4.64 -26.00 18.85
N ASP A 793 -5.32 -24.90 18.51
CA ASP A 793 -5.72 -24.59 17.13
C ASP A 793 -4.60 -23.86 16.37
N LEU A 794 -4.03 -22.81 16.97
CA LEU A 794 -3.13 -21.89 16.30
C LEU A 794 -1.71 -22.44 16.12
N LEU A 795 -1.12 -23.02 17.18
CA LEU A 795 0.28 -23.45 17.16
C LEU A 795 0.56 -24.56 16.12
N PRO A 796 -0.30 -25.58 15.91
CA PRO A 796 -0.09 -26.55 14.85
C PRO A 796 -0.09 -25.96 13.43
N ARG A 797 -0.81 -24.84 13.21
CA ARG A 797 -0.86 -24.12 11.93
C ARG A 797 0.43 -23.34 11.66
N LEU A 798 0.99 -22.66 12.67
CA LEU A 798 2.20 -21.84 12.53
C LEU A 798 3.50 -22.67 12.49
N LYS A 799 3.51 -23.83 13.15
CA LYS A 799 4.70 -24.69 13.35
C LYS A 799 5.49 -25.09 12.09
N PRO A 800 4.90 -25.24 10.89
CA PRO A 800 5.67 -25.55 9.69
C PRO A 800 6.61 -24.41 9.24
N LEU A 801 6.26 -23.14 9.53
CA LEU A 801 6.85 -21.96 8.87
C LEU A 801 7.33 -20.85 9.83
N THR A 802 7.18 -21.03 11.14
CA THR A 802 8.01 -20.30 12.11
C THR A 802 8.53 -21.20 13.23
N SER A 803 9.63 -20.79 13.83
CA SER A 803 10.21 -21.36 15.05
C SER A 803 9.93 -20.50 16.30
N TYR A 804 9.16 -19.42 16.17
CA TYR A 804 8.95 -18.39 17.19
C TYR A 804 7.46 -18.08 17.42
N PHE A 805 7.11 -17.68 18.65
CA PHE A 805 5.77 -17.19 18.99
C PHE A 805 5.87 -16.12 20.09
N HIS A 806 5.26 -14.96 19.88
CA HIS A 806 5.25 -13.89 20.89
C HIS A 806 4.00 -14.01 21.76
N LEU A 807 4.20 -14.04 23.08
CA LEU A 807 3.13 -14.06 24.08
C LEU A 807 2.75 -12.65 24.56
N GLY A 808 3.52 -11.64 24.16
CA GLY A 808 3.28 -10.27 24.58
C GLY A 808 3.59 -10.04 26.05
N GLY A 809 2.63 -9.47 26.77
CA GLY A 809 2.70 -9.25 28.22
C GLY A 809 3.25 -7.88 28.61
N ASP A 810 3.08 -6.87 27.76
CA ASP A 810 3.32 -5.46 28.08
C ASP A 810 2.20 -4.87 28.96
N GLU A 811 2.46 -3.66 29.49
CA GLU A 811 1.53 -2.72 30.13
C GLU A 811 0.42 -3.27 31.08
N VAL A 812 0.60 -4.46 31.66
CA VAL A 812 -0.44 -5.16 32.45
C VAL A 812 -0.77 -4.42 33.75
N ASN A 813 -1.72 -3.50 33.67
CA ASN A 813 -2.06 -2.59 34.75
C ASN A 813 -2.68 -3.33 35.95
N MET A 814 -1.92 -3.43 37.04
CA MET A 814 -2.30 -4.14 38.26
C MET A 814 -3.64 -3.70 38.87
N ASN A 815 -4.12 -2.47 38.60
CA ASN A 815 -5.42 -2.00 39.11
C ASN A 815 -6.61 -2.73 38.49
N ALA A 816 -6.47 -3.29 37.28
CA ALA A 816 -7.54 -4.04 36.62
C ALA A 816 -7.97 -5.27 37.43
N TYR A 817 -7.04 -5.90 38.16
CA TYR A 817 -7.32 -7.05 39.03
C TYR A 817 -8.03 -6.70 40.35
N ASN A 818 -8.28 -5.41 40.64
CA ASN A 818 -9.30 -5.03 41.63
C ASN A 818 -10.73 -5.31 41.12
N LEU A 819 -10.91 -5.49 39.81
CA LEU A 819 -12.18 -5.82 39.14
C LEU A 819 -12.20 -7.26 38.59
N ASP A 820 -11.18 -8.06 38.90
CA ASP A 820 -11.16 -9.51 38.67
C ASP A 820 -11.79 -10.22 39.87
N ASP A 821 -12.95 -10.84 39.67
CA ASP A 821 -13.70 -11.59 40.68
C ASP A 821 -13.02 -12.90 41.13
N THR A 822 -11.89 -13.26 40.52
CA THR A 822 -11.03 -14.37 40.93
C THR A 822 -9.81 -13.93 41.77
N VAL A 823 -9.61 -12.61 41.96
CA VAL A 823 -8.41 -12.03 42.60
C VAL A 823 -8.72 -10.91 43.61
N GLU A 824 -9.61 -9.96 43.28
CA GLU A 824 -10.03 -8.82 44.10
C GLU A 824 -8.87 -7.99 44.72
N SER A 825 -7.75 -7.80 44.00
CA SER A 825 -6.53 -7.19 44.55
C SER A 825 -5.56 -6.67 43.49
N ASN A 826 -5.01 -5.47 43.68
CA ASN A 826 -3.86 -4.93 42.92
C ASN A 826 -2.49 -5.10 43.60
N LEU A 827 -2.40 -5.81 44.73
CA LEU A 827 -1.12 -6.01 45.43
C LEU A 827 -0.20 -6.97 44.66
N SER A 828 1.00 -6.53 44.31
CA SER A 828 2.00 -7.34 43.58
C SER A 828 2.35 -8.64 44.31
N SER A 829 2.28 -8.67 45.65
CA SER A 829 2.48 -9.89 46.46
C SER A 829 1.36 -10.93 46.35
N VAL A 830 0.24 -10.58 45.70
CA VAL A 830 -0.85 -11.48 45.32
C VAL A 830 -0.79 -11.78 43.82
N LEU A 831 -0.54 -10.75 43.01
CA LEU A 831 -0.55 -10.85 41.55
C LEU A 831 0.67 -11.58 40.98
N GLN A 832 1.89 -11.30 41.43
CA GLN A 832 3.11 -11.85 40.83
C GLN A 832 3.15 -13.39 40.84
N PRO A 833 2.75 -14.10 41.91
CA PRO A 833 2.68 -15.57 41.90
C PRO A 833 1.58 -16.13 40.97
N LEU A 834 0.53 -15.35 40.70
CA LEU A 834 -0.52 -15.71 39.73
C LEU A 834 -0.06 -15.47 38.29
N MET A 835 0.66 -14.36 38.05
CA MET A 835 1.27 -14.04 36.76
C MET A 835 2.36 -15.05 36.38
N GLN A 836 3.23 -15.43 37.32
CA GLN A 836 4.19 -16.52 37.12
C GLN A 836 3.48 -17.79 36.67
N LYS A 837 2.47 -18.25 37.42
CA LYS A 837 1.68 -19.45 37.08
C LYS A 837 0.95 -19.33 35.73
N TYR A 838 0.49 -18.13 35.37
CA TYR A 838 -0.16 -17.86 34.09
C TYR A 838 0.83 -17.98 32.92
N MET A 839 1.99 -17.35 33.03
CA MET A 839 3.03 -17.39 32.00
C MET A 839 3.73 -18.75 31.91
N ASP A 840 4.02 -19.40 33.05
CA ASP A 840 4.51 -20.80 33.11
C ASP A 840 3.63 -21.71 32.24
N ARG A 841 2.31 -21.66 32.47
CA ARG A 841 1.29 -22.47 31.77
C ARG A 841 1.22 -22.17 30.27
N ASN A 842 1.48 -20.93 29.85
CA ASN A 842 1.51 -20.57 28.43
C ASN A 842 2.83 -21.02 27.79
N MET A 843 3.98 -20.70 28.41
CA MET A 843 5.30 -21.07 27.94
C MET A 843 5.48 -22.59 27.85
N ASP A 844 4.99 -23.36 28.82
CA ASP A 844 4.92 -24.84 28.77
C ASP A 844 4.24 -25.33 27.48
N GLN A 845 3.15 -24.67 27.04
CA GLN A 845 2.41 -25.03 25.81
C GLN A 845 3.16 -24.58 24.55
N ILE A 846 3.78 -23.39 24.53
CA ILE A 846 4.61 -22.88 23.43
C ILE A 846 5.84 -23.79 23.21
N GLU A 847 6.59 -24.10 24.27
CA GLU A 847 7.79 -24.94 24.21
C GLU A 847 7.45 -26.40 23.87
N SER A 848 6.34 -26.94 24.42
CA SER A 848 5.85 -28.28 24.05
C SER A 848 5.40 -28.36 22.59
N ALA A 849 4.84 -27.27 22.06
CA ALA A 849 4.55 -27.15 20.63
C ALA A 849 5.83 -26.96 19.79
N GLY A 850 6.98 -26.65 20.40
CA GLY A 850 8.30 -26.63 19.75
C GLY A 850 8.67 -25.29 19.14
N PHE A 851 8.22 -24.18 19.75
CA PHE A 851 8.62 -22.82 19.43
C PHE A 851 9.51 -22.26 20.55
N THR A 852 10.35 -21.28 20.23
CA THR A 852 10.96 -20.41 21.23
C THR A 852 9.96 -19.29 21.60
N PRO A 853 9.64 -19.09 22.89
CA PRO A 853 8.77 -18.00 23.32
C PRO A 853 9.48 -16.65 23.26
N LEU A 854 8.72 -15.61 22.88
CA LEU A 854 9.08 -14.20 23.05
C LEU A 854 8.08 -13.52 24.01
N VAL A 855 8.53 -12.50 24.75
CA VAL A 855 7.72 -11.61 25.60
C VAL A 855 8.29 -10.19 25.60
N TRP A 856 7.45 -9.20 25.92
CA TRP A 856 7.91 -7.85 26.26
C TRP A 856 8.64 -7.83 27.63
N GLU A 857 9.43 -6.78 27.86
CA GLU A 857 10.37 -6.72 28.97
C GLU A 857 9.73 -6.62 30.36
N GLU A 858 8.49 -6.14 30.44
CA GLU A 858 7.66 -6.05 31.65
C GLU A 858 7.60 -7.40 32.39
N MET A 859 7.51 -8.51 31.67
CA MET A 859 7.48 -9.87 32.25
C MET A 859 8.77 -10.21 33.02
N LEU A 860 9.94 -9.79 32.54
CA LEU A 860 11.23 -10.07 33.21
C LEU A 860 11.66 -8.95 34.18
N LEU A 861 11.27 -7.70 33.92
CA LEU A 861 11.79 -6.52 34.61
C LEU A 861 10.82 -5.97 35.67
N GLU A 862 9.54 -5.75 35.34
CA GLU A 862 8.55 -5.25 36.31
C GLU A 862 7.93 -6.39 37.13
N TRP A 863 7.37 -7.39 36.45
CA TRP A 863 6.77 -8.55 37.07
C TRP A 863 7.79 -9.49 37.72
N ASN A 864 9.08 -9.34 37.38
CA ASN A 864 10.18 -10.11 37.95
C ASN A 864 9.85 -11.63 37.94
N LEU A 865 9.41 -12.13 36.78
CA LEU A 865 9.16 -13.55 36.58
C LEU A 865 10.47 -14.29 36.34
N THR A 866 10.48 -15.60 36.65
CA THR A 866 11.50 -16.52 36.13
C THR A 866 10.98 -17.07 34.80
N LEU A 867 11.72 -16.85 33.71
CA LEU A 867 11.34 -17.32 32.37
C LEU A 867 12.24 -18.51 31.96
N PRO A 868 11.80 -19.43 31.07
CA PRO A 868 12.65 -20.47 30.49
C PRO A 868 13.95 -19.91 29.88
N GLU A 869 15.06 -20.64 29.98
CA GLU A 869 16.41 -20.17 29.60
C GLU A 869 16.52 -19.76 28.12
N ASP A 870 15.75 -20.39 27.23
CA ASP A 870 15.67 -20.05 25.81
C ASP A 870 14.72 -18.85 25.50
N THR A 871 14.04 -18.25 26.49
CA THR A 871 13.14 -17.12 26.23
C THR A 871 13.90 -15.92 25.67
N ILE A 872 13.34 -15.32 24.61
CA ILE A 872 13.82 -14.05 24.06
C ILE A 872 12.94 -12.94 24.65
N VAL A 873 13.55 -11.84 25.09
CA VAL A 873 12.85 -10.71 25.72
C VAL A 873 13.06 -9.46 24.88
N GLN A 874 11.95 -8.80 24.51
CA GLN A 874 11.97 -7.63 23.65
C GLN A 874 11.90 -6.34 24.46
N SER A 875 12.92 -5.49 24.29
CA SER A 875 13.10 -4.25 25.04
C SER A 875 12.66 -3.04 24.23
N TRP A 876 11.79 -2.21 24.80
CA TRP A 876 11.20 -1.05 24.10
C TRP A 876 11.35 0.26 24.86
N GLN A 877 11.55 0.25 26.18
CA GLN A 877 11.61 1.48 26.99
C GLN A 877 12.98 2.18 26.96
N SER A 878 14.10 1.44 27.02
CA SER A 878 15.45 2.02 27.21
C SER A 878 16.62 1.08 26.89
N ASP A 879 17.81 1.65 26.69
CA ASP A 879 19.07 0.89 26.53
C ASP A 879 19.45 0.18 27.85
N GLU A 880 19.15 0.83 28.98
CA GLU A 880 19.33 0.29 30.32
C GLU A 880 18.52 -0.99 30.56
N ALA A 881 17.31 -1.08 29.99
CA ALA A 881 16.45 -2.25 30.14
C ALA A 881 16.96 -3.44 29.30
N LEU A 882 17.38 -3.20 28.06
CA LEU A 882 18.13 -4.19 27.25
C LEU A 882 19.40 -4.67 27.96
N ALA A 883 20.14 -3.75 28.59
CA ALA A 883 21.31 -4.08 29.40
C ALA A 883 20.95 -4.93 30.62
N GLU A 884 19.81 -4.68 31.28
CA GLU A 884 19.34 -5.51 32.40
C GLU A 884 18.94 -6.92 31.94
N ILE A 885 18.20 -7.05 30.83
CA ILE A 885 17.80 -8.34 30.21
C ILE A 885 19.03 -9.24 30.00
N VAL A 886 20.05 -8.74 29.29
CA VAL A 886 21.25 -9.54 29.03
C VAL A 886 22.12 -9.75 30.28
N SER A 887 22.03 -8.87 31.28
CA SER A 887 22.69 -9.08 32.58
C SER A 887 22.06 -10.21 33.40
N LYS A 888 20.76 -10.47 33.22
CA LYS A 888 20.04 -11.64 33.77
C LYS A 888 20.33 -12.93 32.99
N GLY A 889 21.01 -12.84 31.84
CA GLY A 889 21.41 -13.98 31.01
C GLY A 889 20.45 -14.32 29.86
N TYR A 890 19.36 -13.56 29.71
CA TYR A 890 18.38 -13.78 28.64
C TYR A 890 18.82 -13.18 27.30
N ARG A 891 18.26 -13.69 26.21
CA ARG A 891 18.46 -13.16 24.86
C ARG A 891 17.60 -11.91 24.67
N GLY A 892 18.19 -10.81 24.21
CA GLY A 892 17.53 -9.52 24.07
C GLY A 892 17.31 -9.09 22.61
N LEU A 893 16.19 -8.41 22.36
CA LEU A 893 15.92 -7.64 21.14
C LEU A 893 15.83 -6.15 21.48
N ALA A 894 16.51 -5.31 20.70
CA ALA A 894 16.49 -3.85 20.86
C ALA A 894 15.35 -3.20 20.07
N GLY A 895 14.48 -2.43 20.74
CA GLY A 895 13.34 -1.72 20.13
C GLY A 895 13.09 -0.31 20.70
N ASN A 896 14.04 0.24 21.47
CA ASN A 896 13.93 1.50 22.23
C ASN A 896 13.10 2.60 21.49
N TYR A 897 11.92 2.95 22.04
CA TYR A 897 10.96 3.87 21.42
C TYR A 897 11.55 5.25 21.15
N ASN A 898 12.56 5.68 21.92
CA ASN A 898 13.26 6.93 21.70
C ASN A 898 13.95 7.00 20.32
N TYR A 899 14.15 5.85 19.67
CA TYR A 899 14.76 5.73 18.35
C TYR A 899 13.89 4.99 17.33
N TRP A 900 13.29 3.84 17.66
CA TRP A 900 12.82 2.87 16.66
C TRP A 900 11.29 2.62 16.61
N TYR A 901 10.51 3.37 17.37
CA TYR A 901 9.06 3.46 17.14
C TYR A 901 8.77 4.40 15.96
N LEU A 902 7.93 3.97 15.03
CA LEU A 902 7.65 4.68 13.77
C LEU A 902 6.41 5.58 13.89
N ASP A 903 5.42 5.16 14.67
CA ASP A 903 4.15 5.85 14.97
C ASP A 903 4.30 7.26 15.58
N CYS A 904 5.25 7.45 16.51
CA CYS A 904 5.46 8.68 17.28
C CYS A 904 5.51 9.99 16.48
N GLY A 905 5.11 11.09 17.12
CA GLY A 905 5.19 12.46 16.61
C GLY A 905 4.10 12.85 15.62
N LYS A 906 2.94 12.19 15.68
CA LYS A 906 1.71 12.51 14.92
C LYS A 906 0.76 13.39 15.72
N GLY A 907 0.93 13.43 17.04
CA GLY A 907 0.02 14.03 17.99
C GLY A 907 -1.00 13.04 18.56
N GLN A 908 -1.70 13.48 19.60
CA GLN A 908 -2.71 12.70 20.33
C GLN A 908 -3.92 12.35 19.46
N TRP A 909 -4.25 11.06 19.42
CA TRP A 909 -5.49 10.55 18.80
C TRP A 909 -6.71 10.65 19.74
N LEU A 910 -6.47 10.80 21.05
CA LEU A 910 -7.52 10.97 22.06
C LEU A 910 -8.17 12.36 21.98
N ASN A 911 -9.48 12.42 22.29
CA ASN A 911 -10.24 13.67 22.31
C ASN A 911 -10.25 14.30 23.71
N PHE A 912 -9.92 15.59 23.79
CA PHE A 912 -9.81 16.33 25.06
C PHE A 912 -11.04 17.18 25.36
N TYR A 913 -11.56 17.10 26.59
CA TYR A 913 -12.60 18.01 27.06
C TYR A 913 -12.08 19.44 27.22
N GLN A 914 -12.90 20.43 26.85
CA GLN A 914 -12.58 21.84 27.06
C GLN A 914 -12.39 22.13 28.56
N GLY A 915 -11.31 22.84 28.90
CA GLY A 915 -10.94 23.12 30.29
C GLY A 915 -9.59 22.49 30.63
N GLU A 916 -9.53 21.83 31.78
CA GLU A 916 -8.29 21.32 32.39
C GLU A 916 -7.60 20.26 31.52
N SER A 917 -8.34 19.28 31.00
CA SER A 917 -7.84 18.24 30.10
C SER A 917 -7.18 18.85 28.84
N SER A 918 -7.90 19.67 28.08
CA SER A 918 -7.34 20.37 26.90
C SER A 918 -6.14 21.28 27.23
N GLN A 919 -6.07 21.86 28.43
CA GLN A 919 -4.92 22.68 28.88
C GLN A 919 -3.72 21.84 29.32
N GLN A 920 -3.93 20.66 29.91
CA GLN A 920 -2.88 19.76 30.37
C GLN A 920 -2.10 19.15 29.20
N TYR A 921 -2.81 18.75 28.14
CA TYR A 921 -2.21 18.02 27.02
C TYR A 921 -1.75 18.92 25.86
N TRP A 922 -2.11 20.22 25.83
CA TRP A 922 -1.64 21.16 24.80
C TRP A 922 -0.09 21.21 24.74
N PRO A 923 0.56 21.08 23.56
CA PRO A 923 0.01 21.24 22.20
C PRO A 923 -0.45 19.92 21.52
N TYR A 924 -0.86 18.93 22.31
CA TYR A 924 -1.38 17.62 21.91
C TYR A 924 -0.33 16.69 21.29
N LEU A 925 0.86 16.63 21.91
CA LEU A 925 1.91 15.67 21.56
C LEU A 925 1.56 14.26 22.05
N ASP A 926 1.82 13.23 21.25
CA ASP A 926 1.75 11.84 21.68
C ASP A 926 2.83 11.50 22.72
N TYR A 927 2.70 10.34 23.39
CA TYR A 927 3.53 9.98 24.54
C TYR A 927 5.02 9.83 24.19
N CYS A 928 5.34 9.52 22.93
CA CYS A 928 6.68 9.27 22.44
C CYS A 928 7.19 10.32 21.44
N ASP A 929 6.59 11.52 21.38
CA ASP A 929 7.10 12.68 20.62
C ASP A 929 8.60 12.97 20.95
N PRO A 930 9.43 13.43 19.99
CA PRO A 930 9.14 13.82 18.61
C PRO A 930 9.20 12.67 17.61
N PHE A 931 8.68 12.93 16.40
CA PHE A 931 8.74 12.05 15.24
C PHE A 931 10.15 11.50 14.99
N LYS A 932 10.28 10.16 15.01
CA LYS A 932 11.56 9.47 14.83
C LYS A 932 11.96 9.52 13.37
N ASN A 933 12.64 10.60 12.98
CA ASN A 933 13.17 10.76 11.63
C ASN A 933 14.40 9.85 11.40
N TRP A 934 14.69 9.51 10.14
CA TRP A 934 15.71 8.51 9.80
C TRP A 934 17.11 8.77 10.40
N ARG A 935 17.50 10.03 10.64
CA ARG A 935 18.81 10.37 11.22
C ARG A 935 18.93 9.91 12.67
N LEU A 936 17.83 9.99 13.42
CA LEU A 936 17.74 9.48 14.79
C LEU A 936 17.80 7.95 14.77
N MET A 937 16.99 7.31 13.93
CA MET A 937 16.97 5.85 13.76
C MET A 937 18.34 5.27 13.36
N TYR A 938 19.05 5.93 12.44
CA TYR A 938 20.39 5.53 11.99
C TYR A 938 21.48 5.79 13.03
N SER A 939 21.24 6.68 14.01
CA SER A 939 22.19 6.98 15.08
C SER A 939 22.12 6.00 16.26
N TYR A 940 21.12 5.13 16.27
CA TYR A 940 20.95 4.13 17.33
C TYR A 940 21.99 3.01 17.26
N ASP A 941 22.33 2.46 18.41
CA ASP A 941 23.33 1.41 18.57
C ASP A 941 22.82 0.35 19.55
N PRO A 942 22.34 -0.81 19.07
CA PRO A 942 21.84 -1.90 19.91
C PRO A 942 22.86 -2.47 20.92
N LEU A 943 24.14 -2.10 20.84
CA LEU A 943 25.17 -2.49 21.81
C LEU A 943 25.59 -1.35 22.75
N ASN A 944 24.91 -0.20 22.71
CA ASN A 944 25.16 0.90 23.64
C ASN A 944 24.89 0.45 25.09
N GLY A 945 25.81 0.74 26.01
CA GLY A 945 25.74 0.28 27.40
C GLY A 945 25.99 -1.22 27.64
N ILE A 946 25.93 -2.08 26.60
CA ILE A 946 26.05 -3.53 26.72
C ILE A 946 27.52 -3.94 27.00
N PRO A 947 27.79 -4.72 28.07
CA PRO A 947 29.14 -5.25 28.32
C PRO A 947 29.65 -6.14 27.19
N GLU A 948 30.94 -6.06 26.84
CA GLU A 948 31.56 -6.82 25.75
C GLU A 948 31.26 -8.33 25.83
N ASN A 949 31.27 -8.90 27.05
CA ASN A 949 30.97 -10.31 27.30
C ASN A 949 29.49 -10.70 27.21
N ALA A 950 28.57 -9.74 27.05
CA ALA A 950 27.12 -9.94 26.96
C ALA A 950 26.54 -9.56 25.58
N THR A 951 27.32 -8.89 24.71
CA THR A 951 26.90 -8.50 23.35
C THR A 951 26.30 -9.64 22.53
N HIS A 952 26.79 -10.87 22.70
CA HIS A 952 26.30 -12.09 22.02
C HIS A 952 24.88 -12.51 22.41
N LEU A 953 24.29 -11.93 23.47
CA LEU A 953 22.89 -12.13 23.86
C LEU A 953 21.94 -11.15 23.17
N VAL A 954 22.45 -10.03 22.62
CA VAL A 954 21.65 -9.12 21.79
C VAL A 954 21.57 -9.72 20.39
N LEU A 955 20.41 -10.30 20.05
CA LEU A 955 20.20 -10.97 18.76
C LEU A 955 20.06 -10.00 17.59
N GLY A 956 19.84 -8.71 17.91
CA GLY A 956 19.51 -7.65 16.98
C GLY A 956 18.39 -6.81 17.56
N GLY A 957 17.38 -6.53 16.75
CA GLY A 957 16.28 -5.67 17.17
C GLY A 957 15.24 -5.45 16.08
N GLU A 958 14.26 -4.64 16.41
CA GLU A 958 13.11 -4.36 15.57
C GLU A 958 12.74 -2.87 15.56
N THR A 959 12.13 -2.43 14.47
CA THR A 959 11.34 -1.19 14.45
C THR A 959 9.87 -1.51 14.65
N HIS A 960 9.11 -0.62 15.28
CA HIS A 960 7.71 -0.85 15.64
C HIS A 960 6.80 0.13 14.91
N ILE A 961 5.68 -0.32 14.34
CA ILE A 961 4.64 0.57 13.78
C ILE A 961 3.26 0.24 14.38
N TRP A 962 2.97 0.88 15.52
CA TRP A 962 1.65 0.85 16.15
C TRP A 962 0.61 1.64 15.32
N SER A 963 -0.66 1.26 15.45
CA SER A 963 -1.69 1.54 14.45
C SER A 963 -3.00 2.15 14.97
N GLU A 964 -2.94 2.87 16.09
CA GLU A 964 -4.00 3.77 16.57
C GLU A 964 -4.28 4.91 15.57
N GLN A 965 -3.27 5.26 14.76
CA GLN A 965 -3.36 6.27 13.69
C GLN A 965 -2.79 5.77 12.34
N THR A 966 -2.51 4.48 12.18
CA THR A 966 -1.78 3.93 11.02
C THR A 966 -2.60 2.87 10.29
N ASP A 967 -3.02 3.17 9.07
CA ASP A 967 -3.87 2.33 8.22
C ASP A 967 -3.17 1.99 6.91
N ALA A 968 -3.84 1.26 6.01
CA ALA A 968 -3.32 0.95 4.68
C ALA A 968 -2.87 2.19 3.87
N VAL A 969 -3.53 3.34 4.08
CA VAL A 969 -3.31 4.57 3.30
C VAL A 969 -1.99 5.25 3.67
N ASN A 970 -1.52 5.09 4.91
CA ASN A 970 -0.29 5.74 5.39
C ASN A 970 0.83 4.78 5.86
N LEU A 971 0.58 3.46 5.92
CA LEU A 971 1.53 2.46 6.42
C LEU A 971 2.92 2.54 5.75
N GLU A 972 3.00 2.45 4.41
CA GLU A 972 4.30 2.47 3.72
C GLU A 972 5.04 3.81 3.87
N PHE A 973 4.30 4.93 3.87
CA PHE A 973 4.85 6.26 4.10
C PHE A 973 5.42 6.41 5.52
N MET A 974 4.74 5.80 6.50
CA MET A 974 5.21 5.77 7.88
C MET A 974 6.47 4.90 8.02
N VAL A 975 6.49 3.68 7.47
CA VAL A 975 7.61 2.75 7.66
C VAL A 975 8.83 3.11 6.78
N TRP A 976 8.63 3.54 5.53
CA TRP A 976 9.70 3.66 4.55
C TRP A 976 9.99 5.12 4.14
N PRO A 977 11.26 5.51 3.95
CA PRO A 977 12.49 4.72 4.06
C PRO A 977 13.08 4.76 5.48
N ARG A 978 12.25 4.96 6.51
CA ARG A 978 12.70 5.09 7.90
C ARG A 978 13.27 3.78 8.45
N ALA A 979 12.57 2.66 8.27
CA ALA A 979 13.05 1.33 8.64
C ALA A 979 14.32 0.90 7.87
N CYS A 980 14.59 1.44 6.68
CA CYS A 980 15.88 1.22 5.97
C CYS A 980 17.10 1.63 6.83
N ALA A 981 16.96 2.69 7.64
CA ALA A 981 18.03 3.15 8.52
C ALA A 981 18.34 2.12 9.63
N ALA A 982 17.29 1.55 10.24
CA ALA A 982 17.44 0.47 11.22
C ALA A 982 17.96 -0.82 10.57
N ALA A 983 17.43 -1.18 9.39
CA ALA A 983 17.89 -2.33 8.61
C ALA A 983 19.39 -2.25 8.30
N GLU A 984 19.91 -1.07 7.92
CA GLU A 984 21.34 -0.90 7.69
C GLU A 984 22.17 -0.97 8.98
N VAL A 985 21.67 -0.45 10.11
CA VAL A 985 22.30 -0.61 11.45
C VAL A 985 22.35 -2.08 11.85
N LEU A 986 21.28 -2.83 11.63
CA LEU A 986 21.17 -4.25 11.96
C LEU A 986 21.95 -5.16 10.99
N TRP A 987 22.12 -4.73 9.74
CA TRP A 987 22.95 -5.43 8.75
C TRP A 987 24.44 -5.15 8.91
N SER A 988 24.86 -3.91 9.19
CA SER A 988 26.28 -3.49 9.11
C SER A 988 26.81 -2.71 10.33
N GLY A 989 26.07 -2.71 11.44
CA GLY A 989 26.48 -2.15 12.73
C GLY A 989 26.30 -0.63 12.85
N ALA A 990 26.15 -0.10 14.06
CA ALA A 990 26.02 1.34 14.26
C ALA A 990 27.33 2.12 14.06
N LYS A 991 28.49 1.43 14.12
CA LYS A 991 29.82 2.05 14.10
C LYS A 991 30.53 1.93 12.75
N ASP A 992 31.45 2.86 12.49
CA ASP A 992 32.47 2.74 11.45
C ASP A 992 33.70 1.96 11.93
N ALA A 993 34.67 1.76 11.04
CA ALA A 993 35.94 1.07 11.35
C ALA A 993 36.86 1.80 12.36
N SER A 994 36.47 3.00 12.83
CA SER A 994 37.14 3.71 13.93
C SER A 994 36.40 3.61 15.27
N GLY A 995 35.24 2.93 15.30
CA GLY A 995 34.40 2.78 16.48
C GLY A 995 33.45 3.97 16.73
N GLN A 996 33.32 4.91 15.79
CA GLN A 996 32.42 6.06 15.89
C GLN A 996 31.08 5.77 15.21
N ASN A 997 29.98 6.38 15.67
CA ASN A 997 28.68 6.23 14.99
C ASN A 997 28.78 6.66 13.52
N ARG A 998 28.23 5.85 12.61
CA ARG A 998 28.35 6.10 11.16
C ARG A 998 27.75 7.44 10.76
N SER A 999 28.45 8.16 9.89
CA SER A 999 28.09 9.53 9.53
C SER A 999 26.78 9.61 8.74
N GLN A 1000 25.83 10.40 9.23
CA GLN A 1000 24.60 10.74 8.51
C GLN A 1000 24.88 11.46 7.19
N ILE A 1001 26.04 12.14 7.05
CA ILE A 1001 26.44 12.81 5.81
C ILE A 1001 26.77 11.78 4.71
N THR A 1002 27.38 10.63 5.06
CA THR A 1002 27.67 9.55 4.09
C THR A 1002 26.53 8.54 3.96
N ALA A 1003 25.55 8.55 4.87
CA ALA A 1003 24.31 7.78 4.75
C ALA A 1003 23.27 8.47 3.87
N ALA A 1004 23.11 9.81 3.94
CA ALA A 1004 22.05 10.52 3.24
C ALA A 1004 21.98 10.28 1.71
N PRO A 1005 23.10 10.22 0.95
CA PRO A 1005 23.04 9.92 -0.49
C PRO A 1005 22.54 8.49 -0.76
N ARG A 1006 23.03 7.51 0.01
CA ARG A 1006 22.70 6.08 -0.16
C ARG A 1006 21.25 5.78 0.23
N LEU A 1007 20.78 6.40 1.32
CA LEU A 1007 19.37 6.31 1.71
C LEU A 1007 18.45 7.04 0.72
N SER A 1008 18.91 8.14 0.11
CA SER A 1008 18.16 8.79 -0.98
C SER A 1008 18.05 7.87 -2.20
N GLU A 1009 19.11 7.16 -2.55
CA GLU A 1009 19.11 6.18 -3.65
C GLU A 1009 18.18 5.00 -3.34
N MET A 1010 18.28 4.41 -2.14
CA MET A 1010 17.41 3.32 -1.72
C MET A 1010 15.94 3.73 -1.66
N ARG A 1011 15.63 4.96 -1.23
CA ARG A 1011 14.28 5.54 -1.29
C ARG A 1011 13.74 5.57 -2.72
N GLU A 1012 14.54 5.99 -3.69
CA GLU A 1012 14.13 6.01 -5.10
C GLU A 1012 14.01 4.60 -5.69
N ARG A 1013 14.84 3.64 -5.25
CA ARG A 1013 14.69 2.21 -5.60
C ARG A 1013 13.40 1.62 -5.03
N LEU A 1014 13.00 1.97 -3.80
CA LEU A 1014 11.73 1.54 -3.21
C LEU A 1014 10.53 2.11 -3.98
N VAL A 1015 10.53 3.41 -4.30
CA VAL A 1015 9.48 4.03 -5.12
C VAL A 1015 9.39 3.40 -6.52
N ALA A 1016 10.53 3.08 -7.15
CA ALA A 1016 10.56 2.39 -8.44
C ALA A 1016 10.03 0.94 -8.39
N ARG A 1017 9.95 0.35 -7.19
CA ARG A 1017 9.40 -0.99 -6.93
C ARG A 1017 7.92 -0.97 -6.51
N GLY A 1018 7.32 0.21 -6.34
CA GLY A 1018 5.90 0.41 -5.99
C GLY A 1018 5.64 0.91 -4.56
N VAL A 1019 6.68 1.03 -3.73
CA VAL A 1019 6.56 1.37 -2.29
C VAL A 1019 6.40 2.88 -2.10
N HIS A 1020 5.37 3.31 -1.35
CA HIS A 1020 5.04 4.72 -1.12
C HIS A 1020 5.94 5.43 -0.08
N ALA A 1021 7.25 5.22 -0.16
CA ALA A 1021 8.24 5.71 0.79
C ALA A 1021 8.36 7.27 0.81
N ASP A 1022 8.46 7.87 1.99
CA ASP A 1022 8.61 9.33 2.19
C ASP A 1022 9.92 9.91 1.58
N ALA A 1023 9.98 11.23 1.37
CA ALA A 1023 11.10 11.94 0.74
C ALA A 1023 12.05 12.57 1.78
N ILE A 1024 13.19 11.92 2.05
CA ILE A 1024 14.11 12.33 3.12
C ILE A 1024 14.85 13.67 2.91
N GLN A 1025 14.94 14.15 1.67
CA GLN A 1025 15.57 15.41 1.27
C GLN A 1025 14.99 15.91 -0.07
N MET A 1026 15.05 17.22 -0.31
CA MET A 1026 14.64 17.81 -1.58
C MET A 1026 15.63 17.47 -2.72
N PRO A 1027 15.20 17.36 -4.00
CA PRO A 1027 16.05 16.88 -5.10
C PRO A 1027 17.35 17.66 -5.31
N PHE A 1028 17.42 18.94 -4.94
CA PHE A 1028 18.66 19.71 -4.97
C PHE A 1028 19.76 19.11 -4.08
N CYS A 1029 19.40 18.58 -2.90
CA CYS A 1029 20.36 17.96 -1.99
C CYS A 1029 20.85 16.62 -2.54
N VAL A 1030 19.92 15.77 -3.00
CA VAL A 1030 20.23 14.47 -3.64
C VAL A 1030 21.21 14.67 -4.81
N MET A 1031 20.92 15.63 -5.68
CA MET A 1031 21.73 16.03 -6.84
C MET A 1031 23.12 16.60 -6.50
N ASN A 1032 23.33 17.02 -5.26
CA ASN A 1032 24.57 17.61 -4.77
C ASN A 1032 25.25 16.78 -3.67
N GLY A 1033 24.77 15.55 -3.45
CA GLY A 1033 25.31 14.58 -2.49
C GLY A 1033 25.46 15.16 -1.08
N THR A 1034 26.70 15.28 -0.62
CA THR A 1034 27.04 15.69 0.76
C THR A 1034 26.94 17.20 1.03
N GLN A 1035 26.64 18.03 0.02
CA GLN A 1035 26.60 19.50 0.18
C GLN A 1035 25.50 20.00 1.14
N CYS A 1036 24.40 19.26 1.32
CA CYS A 1036 23.34 19.61 2.28
C CYS A 1036 23.67 19.09 3.70
N ALA A 1037 24.75 19.61 4.27
CA ALA A 1037 25.17 19.40 5.66
C ALA A 1037 25.06 20.72 6.47
N LEU A 1038 25.12 20.60 7.80
CA LEU A 1038 25.11 21.70 8.79
C LEU A 1038 26.36 21.61 9.69
#